data_AF-A0A1D2R470-F1
#
_entry.id   AF-A0A1D2R470-F1
#
_cell.length_a   1.000
_cell.length_b   1.000
_cell.length_c   1.000
_cell.angle_alpha   90.00
_cell.angle_beta   90.00
_cell.angle_gamma   90.00
#
_symmetry.space_group_name_H-M   'P 1'
#
loop_
_entity.id
_entity.type
_entity.pdbx_description
1 polymer ?
#
loop_
_entity_poly.entity_id
_entity_poly.type
_entity_poly.pdbx_seq_one_letter_code
_entity_poly.pdbx_strand_id
1 'polypeptide(L)'
;MDLDRFLELTESSDNEVAESAIFALKDYRLDPQEKDRVLGRLRELSKNESLRKPALAMLNIIKNRLDYGEHPLLSLGEENLALLSLGEHGQIPRHTAANFTERIIKAMEGVEWVKRLVSVLVIEAQGVHMPEYMKDRIVVTLLSIAIVDEGLRPHALHSLRSLKYLISLDLREKIVDELKKRGIEDPLIKDLEDVTTDDITMNNLRKFLNDELEENELMRIWFIPLHIREEVFKKVLESDVDPLIKVKFLDKFFDDVPLELSKLFAETVLELSHNKDQDVSNPSICMLGKYSNNIPTKLRKDVINRMLDDGIYAVEALENLRQIIYMEGMGDIVISKLLDVTPRGEKRGVIKALIIAMRELFGIVNHDNKRKIVNRLLMLATYPNDEMRNISFSALAHLGNNIPSDLRRGVVEKLLEIETQQAYECLDDLAGIIPRDMMDGIINKFLEKGDEKTLVDLADLLVKFKMEIDEKTFDFVLKSKTVRGIGVLNRLAENERIPDDRIEDSVKMLLDLAGVRDIEVRKNAMSALGNLAKVMPPDMEDKYVTQVMDSDNYEAMTYALSKFNLNTLPKKTKVKCAKKIMELLGKKGDIKNTAISVLVNFNVPKEYKKDMLEVLIREEPSPNLIKAISKLRTPEFDDEIFSLLVRSIEKSSSAEVQLIAMRVISGFIPQRESEALEKILLKLSWSRNKDISREALSLLSRFKDTDEVKERIIHDASEASKIAFEMGIISYDDIGEEINRLIKLAKHEDFEKRMEVSKIKNFPVSDDLKDIVKKTLLDLCKDKELCVRRSSAIAFKEIGFRLHKEIIEDSEGLERVNLLECSSEIKKNNKEMIEELLNMTEGEDITTRCAAINALDNIHSVLHDMREEVKDRIIKLSKDKNPLVRSAALSSLGDFRGDDVAEALLSV
;
A
#
# COMPACT_ATOMS: atom_id res chain seq x y z
N MET A 1 33.10 -27.60 11.75
CA MET A 1 33.60 -28.69 10.91
C MET A 1 35.07 -28.38 10.63
N ASP A 2 36.02 -29.26 10.94
CA ASP A 2 37.43 -29.03 10.58
C ASP A 2 37.61 -29.18 9.06
N LEU A 3 38.53 -28.45 8.43
CA LEU A 3 38.76 -28.45 6.98
C LEU A 3 39.10 -29.86 6.47
N ASP A 4 39.91 -30.61 7.22
CA ASP A 4 40.27 -31.97 6.82
C ASP A 4 39.06 -32.91 6.89
N ARG A 5 38.13 -32.67 7.83
CA ARG A 5 36.86 -33.41 7.89
C ARG A 5 35.90 -33.01 6.77
N PHE A 6 35.91 -31.75 6.33
CA PHE A 6 35.18 -31.32 5.14
C PHE A 6 35.70 -32.02 3.88
N LEU A 7 37.01 -32.05 3.67
CA LEU A 7 37.62 -32.70 2.52
C LEU A 7 37.27 -34.20 2.50
N GLU A 8 37.39 -34.89 3.63
CA GLU A 8 37.01 -36.29 3.80
C GLU A 8 35.52 -36.55 3.49
N LEU A 9 34.62 -35.71 3.99
CA LEU A 9 33.17 -35.87 3.74
C LEU A 9 32.80 -35.59 2.28
N THR A 10 33.54 -34.73 1.58
CA THR A 10 33.36 -34.51 0.14
C THR A 10 34.02 -35.57 -0.74
N GLU A 11 34.74 -36.53 -0.15
CA GLU A 11 35.23 -37.75 -0.83
C GLU A 11 34.29 -38.93 -0.66
N SER A 12 33.20 -38.76 0.11
CA SER A 12 32.17 -39.78 0.27
C SER A 12 31.59 -40.20 -1.09
N SER A 13 31.44 -41.51 -1.30
CA SER A 13 30.70 -42.07 -2.42
C SER A 13 29.19 -41.85 -2.32
N ASP A 14 28.72 -41.38 -1.17
CA ASP A 14 27.34 -40.97 -0.93
C ASP A 14 27.17 -39.47 -1.25
N ASN A 15 26.42 -39.19 -2.32
CA ASN A 15 26.20 -37.84 -2.81
C ASN A 15 25.42 -36.96 -1.81
N GLU A 16 24.55 -37.51 -0.96
CA GLU A 16 23.82 -36.71 0.04
C GLU A 16 24.74 -36.23 1.17
N VAL A 17 25.72 -37.07 1.55
CA VAL A 17 26.76 -36.73 2.53
C VAL A 17 27.70 -35.66 1.96
N ALA A 18 28.13 -35.82 0.71
CA ALA A 18 28.97 -34.84 0.02
C ALA A 18 28.24 -33.50 -0.18
N GLU A 19 26.95 -33.52 -0.55
CA GLU A 19 26.11 -32.33 -0.70
C GLU A 19 25.89 -31.61 0.64
N SER A 20 25.59 -32.35 1.71
CA SER A 20 25.44 -31.80 3.05
C SER A 20 26.74 -31.16 3.56
N ALA A 21 27.89 -31.76 3.26
CA ALA A 21 29.20 -31.20 3.58
C ALA A 21 29.48 -29.91 2.79
N ILE A 22 29.09 -29.83 1.51
CA ILE A 22 29.16 -28.60 0.70
C ILE A 22 28.31 -27.49 1.32
N PHE A 23 27.06 -27.78 1.72
CA PHE A 23 26.19 -26.77 2.32
C PHE A 23 26.63 -26.31 3.71
N ALA A 24 27.28 -27.19 4.49
CA ALA A 24 27.83 -26.82 5.79
C ALA A 24 28.92 -25.75 5.71
N LEU A 25 29.54 -25.53 4.54
CA LEU A 25 30.47 -24.40 4.31
C LEU A 25 29.77 -23.02 4.37
N LYS A 26 28.44 -22.96 4.22
CA LYS A 26 27.68 -21.70 4.27
C LYS A 26 27.89 -20.97 5.60
N ASP A 27 28.14 -21.68 6.69
CA ASP A 27 28.29 -21.10 8.02
C ASP A 27 29.74 -21.16 8.54
N TYR A 28 30.69 -21.60 7.70
CA TYR A 28 32.09 -21.76 8.08
C TYR A 28 32.94 -20.52 7.72
N ARG A 29 33.75 -20.04 8.67
CA ARG A 29 34.72 -18.96 8.43
C ARG A 29 36.03 -19.55 7.93
N LEU A 30 36.33 -19.33 6.66
CA LEU A 30 37.56 -19.79 6.01
C LEU A 30 38.74 -18.86 6.31
N ASP A 31 39.86 -19.43 6.77
CA ASP A 31 41.13 -18.71 6.85
C ASP A 31 41.70 -18.48 5.42
N PRO A 32 42.36 -17.35 5.14
CA PRO A 32 43.07 -17.12 3.87
C PRO A 32 43.98 -18.27 3.40
N GLN A 33 44.59 -19.03 4.31
CA GLN A 33 45.46 -20.18 3.95
C GLN A 33 44.67 -21.43 3.51
N GLU A 34 43.39 -21.52 3.86
CA GLU A 34 42.50 -22.64 3.56
C GLU A 34 41.68 -22.43 2.27
N LYS A 35 41.58 -21.15 1.84
CA LYS A 35 40.81 -20.66 0.69
C LYS A 35 41.07 -21.46 -0.58
N ASP A 36 42.33 -21.61 -0.96
CA ASP A 36 42.68 -22.21 -2.24
C ASP A 36 42.40 -23.72 -2.26
N ARG A 37 42.51 -24.40 -1.11
CA ARG A 37 42.16 -25.82 -0.97
C ARG A 37 40.65 -26.03 -1.11
N VAL A 38 39.83 -25.20 -0.45
CA VAL A 38 38.36 -25.31 -0.54
C VAL A 38 37.84 -24.92 -1.93
N LEU A 39 38.34 -23.83 -2.51
CA LEU A 39 37.97 -23.43 -3.87
C LEU A 39 38.42 -24.45 -4.92
N GLY A 40 39.62 -25.02 -4.75
CA GLY A 40 40.11 -26.11 -5.59
C GLY A 40 39.19 -27.32 -5.55
N ARG A 41 38.80 -27.75 -4.35
CA ARG A 41 37.90 -28.90 -4.15
C ARG A 41 36.51 -28.66 -4.71
N LEU A 42 35.90 -27.49 -4.47
CA LEU A 42 34.58 -27.16 -5.02
C LEU A 42 34.59 -27.08 -6.56
N ARG A 43 35.68 -26.62 -7.19
CA ARG A 43 35.84 -26.67 -8.65
C ARG A 43 35.90 -28.10 -9.17
N GLU A 44 36.56 -29.00 -8.43
CA GLU A 44 36.59 -30.42 -8.77
C GLU A 44 35.20 -31.05 -8.67
N LEU A 45 34.49 -30.82 -7.56
CA LEU A 45 33.13 -31.32 -7.33
C LEU A 45 32.11 -30.74 -8.33
N SER A 46 32.33 -29.52 -8.84
CA SER A 46 31.47 -28.91 -9.86
C SER A 46 31.45 -29.66 -11.20
N LYS A 47 32.43 -30.55 -11.42
CA LYS A 47 32.50 -31.43 -12.58
C LYS A 47 31.66 -32.70 -12.41
N ASN A 48 31.26 -33.06 -11.19
CA ASN A 48 30.35 -34.17 -10.92
C ASN A 48 28.90 -33.71 -11.13
N GLU A 49 28.14 -34.44 -11.95
CA GLU A 49 26.78 -34.07 -12.36
C GLU A 49 25.81 -33.92 -11.18
N SER A 50 25.92 -34.77 -10.16
CA SER A 50 25.07 -34.77 -8.97
C SER A 50 25.39 -33.61 -8.02
N LEU A 51 26.67 -33.21 -7.95
CA LEU A 51 27.17 -32.20 -7.02
C LEU A 51 27.42 -30.84 -7.68
N ARG A 52 27.21 -30.72 -8.99
CA ARG A 52 27.48 -29.51 -9.79
C ARG A 52 26.74 -28.30 -9.26
N LYS A 53 25.43 -28.44 -9.03
CA LYS A 53 24.56 -27.35 -8.58
C LYS A 53 24.93 -26.85 -7.17
N PRO A 54 25.08 -27.71 -6.15
CA PRO A 54 25.50 -27.27 -4.81
C PRO A 54 26.94 -26.72 -4.80
N ALA A 55 27.87 -27.32 -5.54
CA ALA A 55 29.26 -26.83 -5.62
C ALA A 55 29.39 -25.45 -6.28
N LEU A 56 28.65 -25.20 -7.37
CA LEU A 56 28.63 -23.89 -8.03
C LEU A 56 27.94 -22.81 -7.18
N ALA A 57 26.85 -23.16 -6.49
CA ALA A 57 26.19 -22.26 -5.55
C ALA A 57 27.14 -21.84 -4.43
N MET A 58 27.90 -22.77 -3.85
CA MET A 58 28.85 -22.48 -2.79
C MET A 58 30.09 -21.71 -3.28
N LEU A 59 30.57 -21.98 -4.51
CA LEU A 59 31.62 -21.18 -5.16
C LEU A 59 31.21 -19.71 -5.31
N ASN A 60 29.96 -19.44 -5.69
CA ASN A 60 29.45 -18.08 -5.76
C ASN A 60 29.33 -17.43 -4.38
N ILE A 61 28.82 -18.15 -3.37
CA ILE A 61 28.71 -17.63 -1.99
C ILE A 61 30.08 -17.28 -1.40
N ILE A 62 31.08 -18.16 -1.58
CA ILE A 62 32.44 -17.95 -1.05
C ILE A 62 33.16 -16.82 -1.81
N LYS A 63 32.99 -16.72 -3.13
CA LYS A 63 33.51 -15.59 -3.92
C LYS A 63 32.88 -14.25 -3.49
N ASN A 64 31.56 -14.23 -3.28
CA ASN A 64 30.84 -13.03 -2.85
C ASN A 64 31.20 -12.56 -1.42
N ARG A 65 31.74 -13.44 -0.57
CA ARG A 65 32.13 -13.11 0.81
C ARG A 65 33.56 -12.61 0.97
N LEU A 66 34.44 -12.89 0.01
CA LEU A 66 35.89 -12.70 0.17
C LEU A 66 36.50 -11.56 -0.66
N ASP A 67 35.76 -10.96 -1.58
CA ASP A 67 36.27 -9.90 -2.46
C ASP A 67 35.64 -8.53 -2.14
N TYR A 68 36.13 -7.88 -1.08
CA TYR A 68 36.04 -6.41 -0.89
C TYR A 68 37.30 -5.68 -1.40
N GLY A 69 38.08 -6.32 -2.28
CA GLY A 69 39.23 -5.71 -2.94
C GLY A 69 39.17 -5.99 -4.44
N GLU A 70 38.76 -4.98 -5.21
CA GLU A 70 38.87 -4.89 -6.68
C GLU A 70 38.02 -5.88 -7.51
N HIS A 71 36.73 -5.54 -7.67
CA HIS A 71 35.84 -6.20 -8.65
C HIS A 71 35.79 -5.42 -9.97
N PRO A 72 35.75 -6.08 -11.14
CA PRO A 72 35.43 -5.45 -12.44
C PRO A 72 34.10 -4.68 -12.50
N LEU A 73 33.20 -4.91 -11.54
CA LEU A 73 31.90 -4.23 -11.41
C LEU A 73 32.04 -2.79 -10.89
N LEU A 74 33.16 -2.46 -10.24
CA LEU A 74 33.47 -1.09 -9.82
C LEU A 74 33.66 -0.15 -11.02
N SER A 75 34.01 -0.68 -12.20
CA SER A 75 34.10 0.11 -13.44
C SER A 75 32.75 0.58 -13.98
N LEU A 76 31.64 0.06 -13.44
CA LEU A 76 30.27 0.48 -13.75
C LEU A 76 29.69 1.44 -12.68
N GLY A 77 30.41 1.73 -11.58
CA GLY A 77 30.00 2.67 -10.53
C GLY A 77 29.17 2.05 -9.38
N GLU A 78 29.37 2.55 -8.15
CA GLU A 78 28.75 2.02 -6.91
C GLU A 78 27.21 2.08 -6.89
N GLU A 79 26.60 3.01 -7.63
CA GLU A 79 25.14 3.13 -7.79
C GLU A 79 24.51 1.89 -8.47
N ASN A 80 25.26 1.18 -9.31
CA ASN A 80 24.77 0.03 -10.07
C ASN A 80 24.76 -1.28 -9.27
N LEU A 81 25.62 -1.39 -8.24
CA LEU A 81 25.58 -2.49 -7.27
C LEU A 81 24.38 -2.38 -6.32
N ALA A 82 23.97 -1.15 -5.99
CA ALA A 82 22.75 -0.91 -5.23
C ALA A 82 21.48 -1.36 -6.01
N LEU A 83 21.45 -1.18 -7.32
CA LEU A 83 20.34 -1.62 -8.18
C LEU A 83 20.20 -3.15 -8.29
N LEU A 84 21.31 -3.89 -8.26
CA LEU A 84 21.29 -5.36 -8.18
C LEU A 84 20.72 -5.86 -6.85
N SER A 85 20.96 -5.14 -5.75
CA SER A 85 20.41 -5.48 -4.42
C SER A 85 18.93 -5.12 -4.24
N LEU A 86 18.39 -4.21 -5.06
CA LEU A 86 17.00 -3.77 -5.01
C LEU A 86 16.04 -4.66 -5.82
N GLY A 87 16.57 -5.47 -6.74
CA GLY A 87 15.80 -6.36 -7.60
C GLY A 87 15.08 -7.51 -6.88
N GLU A 88 15.44 -7.80 -5.62
CA GLU A 88 14.74 -8.84 -4.85
C GLU A 88 13.46 -8.32 -4.16
N HIS A 89 13.28 -7.01 -3.95
CA HIS A 89 12.17 -6.50 -3.11
C HIS A 89 11.56 -5.11 -3.44
N GLY A 90 11.73 -4.51 -4.64
CA GLY A 90 11.12 -3.20 -4.90
C GLY A 90 10.83 -2.82 -6.35
N GLN A 91 9.79 -2.00 -6.57
CA GLN A 91 9.50 -1.35 -7.85
C GLN A 91 10.58 -0.32 -8.20
N ILE A 92 11.31 -0.54 -9.29
CA ILE A 92 12.30 0.40 -9.84
C ILE A 92 11.56 1.48 -10.66
N PRO A 93 11.83 2.79 -10.46
CA PRO A 93 11.28 3.84 -11.31
C PRO A 93 11.65 3.62 -12.79
N ARG A 94 10.66 3.75 -13.70
CA ARG A 94 10.81 3.45 -15.15
C ARG A 94 12.00 4.17 -15.82
N HIS A 95 12.33 5.39 -15.39
CA HIS A 95 13.45 6.17 -15.95
C HIS A 95 14.83 5.65 -15.50
N THR A 96 14.93 5.13 -14.28
CA THR A 96 16.16 4.54 -13.74
C THR A 96 16.45 3.19 -14.40
N ALA A 97 15.41 2.38 -14.63
CA ALA A 97 15.53 1.13 -15.38
C ALA A 97 16.01 1.38 -16.83
N ALA A 98 15.45 2.37 -17.52
CA ALA A 98 15.85 2.72 -18.89
C ALA A 98 17.31 3.17 -19.02
N ASN A 99 17.78 4.07 -18.15
CA ASN A 99 19.16 4.54 -18.18
C ASN A 99 20.17 3.43 -17.87
N PHE A 100 19.80 2.51 -16.97
CA PHE A 100 20.61 1.35 -16.62
C PHE A 100 20.69 0.35 -17.79
N THR A 101 19.55 0.01 -18.40
CA THR A 101 19.48 -0.87 -19.57
C THR A 101 20.27 -0.32 -20.76
N GLU A 102 20.21 0.98 -21.04
CA GLU A 102 20.99 1.61 -22.12
C GLU A 102 22.51 1.51 -21.89
N ARG A 103 22.96 1.67 -20.63
CA ARG A 103 24.38 1.52 -20.28
C ARG A 103 24.87 0.08 -20.47
N ILE A 104 24.03 -0.90 -20.13
CA ILE A 104 24.34 -2.33 -20.36
C ILE A 104 24.46 -2.61 -21.86
N ILE A 105 23.52 -2.14 -22.68
CA ILE A 105 23.57 -2.34 -24.14
C ILE A 105 24.86 -1.73 -24.72
N LYS A 106 25.20 -0.49 -24.35
CA LYS A 106 26.46 0.14 -24.79
C LYS A 106 27.70 -0.64 -24.35
N ALA A 107 27.68 -1.24 -23.16
CA ALA A 107 28.78 -2.07 -22.68
C ALA A 107 28.89 -3.41 -23.44
N MET A 108 27.77 -3.98 -23.90
CA MET A 108 27.73 -5.15 -24.78
C MET A 108 28.26 -4.86 -26.19
N GLU A 109 27.97 -3.67 -26.71
CA GLU A 109 28.43 -3.15 -28.01
C GLU A 109 29.89 -2.67 -27.99
N GLY A 110 30.50 -2.52 -26.80
CA GLY A 110 31.86 -2.03 -26.61
C GLY A 110 32.96 -3.01 -27.07
N VAL A 111 34.22 -2.57 -26.95
CA VAL A 111 35.41 -3.34 -27.39
C VAL A 111 35.99 -4.22 -26.27
N GLU A 112 35.68 -3.91 -25.00
CA GLU A 112 36.29 -4.55 -23.83
C GLU A 112 35.57 -5.86 -23.46
N TRP A 113 36.24 -6.99 -23.70
CA TRP A 113 35.66 -8.33 -23.57
C TRP A 113 35.04 -8.63 -22.19
N VAL A 114 35.68 -8.20 -21.10
CA VAL A 114 35.19 -8.43 -19.72
C VAL A 114 33.88 -7.68 -19.47
N LYS A 115 33.75 -6.44 -19.97
CA LYS A 115 32.52 -5.65 -19.84
C LYS A 115 31.39 -6.28 -20.63
N ARG A 116 31.67 -6.73 -21.86
CA ARG A 116 30.68 -7.43 -22.70
C ARG A 116 30.17 -8.71 -22.03
N LEU A 117 31.07 -9.53 -21.44
CA LEU A 117 30.71 -10.75 -20.71
C LEU A 117 29.81 -10.44 -19.51
N VAL A 118 30.23 -9.49 -18.66
CA VAL A 118 29.48 -9.09 -17.46
C VAL A 118 28.11 -8.56 -17.86
N SER A 119 28.02 -7.75 -18.92
CA SER A 119 26.74 -7.22 -19.40
C SER A 119 25.81 -8.30 -19.94
N VAL A 120 26.32 -9.31 -20.65
CA VAL A 120 25.54 -10.48 -21.09
C VAL A 120 24.97 -11.25 -19.89
N LEU A 121 25.80 -11.49 -18.86
CA LEU A 121 25.38 -12.20 -17.64
C LEU A 121 24.40 -11.40 -16.76
N VAL A 122 24.51 -10.06 -16.75
CA VAL A 122 23.55 -9.20 -16.04
C VAL A 122 22.17 -9.26 -16.69
N ILE A 123 22.10 -9.35 -18.03
CA ILE A 123 20.83 -9.51 -18.75
C ILE A 123 20.17 -10.84 -18.44
N GLU A 124 20.96 -11.91 -18.32
CA GLU A 124 20.49 -13.23 -17.87
C GLU A 124 19.81 -13.15 -16.49
N ALA A 125 20.39 -12.41 -15.54
CA ALA A 125 19.86 -12.27 -14.18
C ALA A 125 18.65 -11.32 -14.05
N GLN A 126 18.46 -10.39 -15.00
CA GLN A 126 17.48 -9.29 -14.92
C GLN A 126 16.14 -9.55 -15.60
N GLY A 127 15.93 -10.72 -16.20
CA GLY A 127 14.98 -11.05 -17.28
C GLY A 127 13.51 -10.60 -17.21
N VAL A 128 13.06 -9.80 -16.23
CA VAL A 128 11.68 -9.30 -16.08
C VAL A 128 11.58 -7.77 -15.85
N HIS A 129 12.68 -7.05 -15.59
CA HIS A 129 12.65 -5.62 -15.20
C HIS A 129 13.07 -4.62 -16.30
N MET A 130 13.13 -5.05 -17.56
CA MET A 130 13.58 -4.22 -18.68
C MET A 130 12.45 -3.40 -19.31
N PRO A 131 12.69 -2.14 -19.75
CA PRO A 131 11.70 -1.37 -20.50
C PRO A 131 11.32 -2.06 -21.82
N GLU A 132 10.01 -2.14 -22.11
CA GLU A 132 9.46 -2.88 -23.25
C GLU A 132 10.11 -2.51 -24.59
N TYR A 133 10.34 -1.21 -24.83
CA TYR A 133 10.89 -0.69 -26.08
C TYR A 133 12.37 -1.02 -26.32
N MET A 134 13.09 -1.54 -25.32
CA MET A 134 14.51 -1.91 -25.43
C MET A 134 14.73 -3.41 -25.63
N LYS A 135 13.70 -4.25 -25.45
CA LYS A 135 13.82 -5.71 -25.51
C LYS A 135 14.32 -6.21 -26.86
N ASP A 136 13.77 -5.69 -27.95
CA ASP A 136 14.18 -6.08 -29.31
C ASP A 136 15.65 -5.70 -29.59
N ARG A 137 16.10 -4.53 -29.12
CA ARG A 137 17.50 -4.10 -29.26
C ARG A 137 18.45 -5.01 -28.48
N ILE A 138 18.07 -5.42 -27.26
CA ILE A 138 18.85 -6.37 -26.45
C ILE A 138 18.95 -7.73 -27.16
N VAL A 139 17.83 -8.25 -27.64
CA VAL A 139 17.77 -9.53 -28.35
C VAL A 139 18.64 -9.49 -29.61
N VAL A 140 18.57 -8.42 -30.40
CA VAL A 140 19.42 -8.22 -31.58
C VAL A 140 20.90 -8.12 -31.19
N THR A 141 21.22 -7.43 -30.09
CA THR A 141 22.59 -7.30 -29.60
C THR A 141 23.14 -8.65 -29.13
N LEU A 142 22.37 -9.42 -28.36
CA LEU A 142 22.73 -10.77 -27.94
C LEU A 142 22.92 -11.71 -29.13
N LEU A 143 22.04 -11.66 -30.13
CA LEU A 143 22.19 -12.43 -31.37
C LEU A 143 23.48 -12.05 -32.09
N SER A 144 23.79 -10.75 -32.20
CA SER A 144 25.03 -10.29 -32.82
C SER A 144 26.27 -10.81 -32.08
N ILE A 145 26.24 -10.85 -30.75
CA ILE A 145 27.34 -11.39 -29.92
C ILE A 145 27.45 -12.90 -30.10
N ALA A 146 26.32 -13.62 -30.07
CA ALA A 146 26.30 -15.07 -30.30
C ALA A 146 26.90 -15.46 -31.65
N ILE A 147 26.70 -14.61 -32.66
CA ILE A 147 27.21 -14.82 -34.00
C ILE A 147 28.70 -14.47 -34.12
N VAL A 148 29.10 -13.30 -33.62
CA VAL A 148 30.41 -12.69 -33.91
C VAL A 148 31.49 -13.14 -32.92
N ASP A 149 31.14 -13.40 -31.66
CA ASP A 149 32.11 -13.63 -30.59
C ASP A 149 32.04 -15.07 -30.06
N GLU A 150 32.99 -15.91 -30.47
CA GLU A 150 33.08 -17.31 -30.05
C GLU A 150 33.21 -17.50 -28.54
N GLY A 151 33.87 -16.57 -27.85
CA GLY A 151 34.08 -16.65 -26.41
C GLY A 151 32.83 -16.29 -25.60
N LEU A 152 31.98 -15.40 -26.13
CA LEU A 152 30.74 -14.98 -25.48
C LEU A 152 29.49 -15.73 -25.96
N ARG A 153 29.60 -16.48 -27.07
CA ARG A 153 28.49 -17.20 -27.69
C ARG A 153 27.66 -18.07 -26.73
N PRO A 154 28.26 -18.93 -25.88
CA PRO A 154 27.46 -19.77 -24.98
C PRO A 154 26.60 -18.94 -24.01
N HIS A 155 27.13 -17.81 -23.53
CA HIS A 155 26.43 -16.92 -22.59
C HIS A 155 25.33 -16.12 -23.29
N ALA A 156 25.59 -15.66 -24.52
CA ALA A 156 24.60 -14.94 -25.32
C ALA A 156 23.44 -15.85 -25.74
N LEU A 157 23.72 -17.08 -26.18
CA LEU A 157 22.69 -18.09 -26.51
C LEU A 157 21.88 -18.50 -25.28
N HIS A 158 22.54 -18.68 -24.13
CA HIS A 158 21.85 -18.97 -22.88
C HIS A 158 20.93 -17.82 -22.44
N SER A 159 21.42 -16.57 -22.54
CA SER A 159 20.61 -15.37 -22.25
C SER A 159 19.39 -15.27 -23.18
N LEU A 160 19.57 -15.51 -24.49
CA LEU A 160 18.46 -15.56 -25.45
C LEU A 160 17.44 -16.65 -25.08
N ARG A 161 17.91 -17.81 -24.61
CA ARG A 161 17.06 -18.92 -24.17
C ARG A 161 16.25 -18.59 -22.92
N SER A 162 16.85 -17.90 -21.95
CA SER A 162 16.15 -17.41 -20.77
C SER A 162 15.11 -16.34 -21.11
N LEU A 163 15.34 -15.56 -22.18
CA LEU A 163 14.42 -14.55 -22.69
C LEU A 163 13.39 -15.09 -23.69
N LYS A 164 13.33 -16.40 -23.98
CA LYS A 164 12.54 -16.97 -25.09
C LYS A 164 11.05 -16.57 -25.12
N TYR A 165 10.44 -16.37 -23.95
CA TYR A 165 9.03 -15.94 -23.83
C TYR A 165 8.82 -14.44 -24.06
N LEU A 166 9.90 -13.65 -24.11
CA LEU A 166 9.91 -12.21 -24.34
C LEU A 166 10.37 -11.83 -25.76
N ILE A 167 10.86 -12.79 -26.55
CA ILE A 167 11.28 -12.57 -27.94
C ILE A 167 10.03 -12.54 -28.83
N SER A 168 9.84 -11.45 -29.59
CA SER A 168 8.76 -11.29 -30.57
C SER A 168 8.83 -12.33 -31.69
N LEU A 169 7.68 -12.71 -32.26
CA LEU A 169 7.60 -13.74 -33.31
C LEU A 169 8.54 -13.44 -34.50
N ASP A 170 8.54 -12.19 -34.97
CA ASP A 170 9.41 -11.72 -36.06
C ASP A 170 10.91 -11.88 -35.79
N LEU A 171 11.33 -11.79 -34.53
CA LEU A 171 12.73 -11.99 -34.14
C LEU A 171 13.08 -13.46 -33.94
N ARG A 172 12.12 -14.32 -33.58
CA ARG A 172 12.37 -15.77 -33.43
C ARG A 172 12.77 -16.41 -34.75
N GLU A 173 12.01 -16.13 -35.81
CA GLU A 173 12.32 -16.63 -37.16
C GLU A 173 13.72 -16.16 -37.60
N LYS A 174 14.03 -14.86 -37.41
CA LYS A 174 15.36 -14.30 -37.72
C LYS A 174 16.49 -14.95 -36.92
N ILE A 175 16.29 -15.24 -35.64
CA ILE A 175 17.28 -15.91 -34.80
C ILE A 175 17.51 -17.33 -35.30
N VAL A 176 16.43 -18.10 -35.50
CA VAL A 176 16.49 -19.48 -35.98
C VAL A 176 17.19 -19.56 -37.33
N ASP A 177 16.79 -18.71 -38.28
CA ASP A 177 17.38 -18.66 -39.62
C ASP A 177 18.86 -18.29 -39.61
N GLU A 178 19.24 -17.26 -38.84
CA GLU A 178 20.63 -16.78 -38.82
C GLU A 178 21.56 -17.76 -38.08
N LEU A 179 21.09 -18.45 -37.04
CA LEU A 179 21.84 -19.51 -36.36
C LEU A 179 22.03 -20.74 -37.27
N LYS A 180 20.96 -21.19 -37.94
CA LYS A 180 21.02 -22.31 -38.90
C LYS A 180 21.92 -22.00 -40.09
N LYS A 181 21.80 -20.81 -40.67
CA LYS A 181 22.63 -20.36 -41.81
C LYS A 181 24.13 -20.38 -41.50
N ARG A 182 24.51 -20.20 -40.24
CA ARG A 182 25.90 -20.20 -39.78
C ARG A 182 26.37 -21.53 -39.20
N GLY A 183 25.52 -22.57 -39.24
CA GLY A 183 25.86 -23.90 -38.72
C GLY A 183 26.02 -23.95 -37.19
N ILE A 184 25.35 -23.06 -36.45
CA ILE A 184 25.36 -23.05 -34.98
C ILE A 184 24.25 -23.98 -34.49
N GLU A 185 24.61 -25.11 -33.88
CA GLU A 185 23.68 -26.04 -33.26
C GLU A 185 23.50 -25.72 -31.77
N ASP A 186 22.31 -25.24 -31.36
CA ASP A 186 22.00 -24.91 -29.97
C ASP A 186 20.55 -25.30 -29.60
N PRO A 187 20.27 -25.78 -28.37
CA PRO A 187 18.92 -26.08 -27.90
C PRO A 187 17.92 -24.92 -28.03
N LEU A 188 18.39 -23.67 -28.07
CA LEU A 188 17.59 -22.49 -28.34
C LEU A 188 16.78 -22.61 -29.64
N ILE A 189 17.34 -23.21 -30.70
CA ILE A 189 16.65 -23.32 -31.99
C ILE A 189 15.35 -24.12 -31.81
N LYS A 190 15.46 -25.29 -31.20
CA LYS A 190 14.29 -26.12 -30.90
C LYS A 190 13.35 -25.44 -29.92
N ASP A 191 13.88 -24.80 -28.87
CA ASP A 191 13.09 -24.04 -27.90
C ASP A 191 12.34 -22.85 -28.52
N LEU A 192 12.79 -22.28 -29.65
CA LEU A 192 12.10 -21.19 -30.35
C LEU A 192 11.16 -21.70 -31.44
N GLU A 193 11.46 -22.85 -32.06
CA GLU A 193 10.60 -23.54 -33.03
C GLU A 193 9.40 -24.25 -32.38
N ASP A 194 9.59 -24.84 -31.19
CA ASP A 194 8.54 -25.56 -30.45
C ASP A 194 7.52 -24.61 -29.79
N VAL A 195 7.78 -23.29 -29.76
CA VAL A 195 6.87 -22.29 -29.19
C VAL A 195 6.00 -21.69 -30.29
N THR A 196 5.05 -22.48 -30.77
CA THR A 196 3.90 -21.97 -31.54
C THR A 196 2.79 -21.54 -30.57
N THR A 197 2.19 -20.38 -30.84
CA THR A 197 1.21 -19.72 -29.95
C THR A 197 -0.10 -20.51 -29.79
N ASP A 198 -0.41 -21.44 -30.71
CA ASP A 198 -1.67 -22.17 -30.76
C ASP A 198 -1.67 -23.53 -30.04
N ASP A 199 -0.60 -24.32 -30.12
CA ASP A 199 -0.64 -25.72 -29.65
C ASP A 199 -0.45 -25.87 -28.14
N ILE A 200 0.43 -25.07 -27.53
CA ILE A 200 0.65 -25.12 -26.07
C ILE A 200 -0.54 -24.50 -25.34
N THR A 201 -1.16 -23.46 -25.88
CA THR A 201 -2.30 -22.80 -25.21
C THR A 201 -3.55 -23.67 -25.34
N MET A 202 -3.92 -24.19 -26.51
CA MET A 202 -5.18 -24.92 -26.66
C MET A 202 -5.15 -26.38 -26.18
N ASN A 203 -4.04 -27.11 -26.35
CA ASN A 203 -3.97 -28.48 -25.83
C ASN A 203 -3.72 -28.49 -24.31
N ASN A 204 -2.92 -27.58 -23.77
CA ASN A 204 -2.82 -27.48 -22.31
C ASN A 204 -4.10 -26.89 -21.72
N LEU A 205 -4.76 -25.89 -22.32
CA LEU A 205 -6.06 -25.40 -21.83
C LEU A 205 -7.15 -26.48 -21.93
N ARG A 206 -7.24 -27.26 -23.01
CA ARG A 206 -8.18 -28.40 -23.10
C ARG A 206 -7.88 -29.52 -22.11
N LYS A 207 -6.61 -29.80 -21.84
CA LYS A 207 -6.20 -30.79 -20.84
C LYS A 207 -6.43 -30.28 -19.41
N PHE A 208 -6.12 -29.00 -19.17
CA PHE A 208 -6.36 -28.21 -17.96
C PHE A 208 -7.83 -28.03 -17.62
N LEU A 209 -8.70 -27.91 -18.63
CA LEU A 209 -10.15 -27.79 -18.47
C LEU A 209 -10.82 -29.16 -18.22
N ASN A 210 -10.22 -30.26 -18.67
CA ASN A 210 -10.80 -31.61 -18.58
C ASN A 210 -10.30 -32.45 -17.38
N ASP A 211 -9.14 -32.13 -16.78
CA ASP A 211 -8.60 -32.86 -15.62
C ASP A 211 -8.95 -32.14 -14.30
N GLU A 212 -9.35 -32.88 -13.25
CA GLU A 212 -9.51 -32.34 -11.89
C GLU A 212 -8.15 -31.94 -11.31
N LEU A 213 -7.84 -30.64 -11.26
CA LEU A 213 -6.53 -30.14 -10.83
C LEU A 213 -6.50 -29.55 -9.43
N GLU A 214 -5.41 -29.83 -8.70
CA GLU A 214 -5.05 -29.27 -7.39
C GLU A 214 -4.59 -27.79 -7.48
N GLU A 215 -4.70 -27.08 -6.36
CA GLU A 215 -4.52 -25.63 -6.20
C GLU A 215 -3.17 -25.07 -6.70
N ASN A 216 -2.12 -25.89 -6.68
CA ASN A 216 -0.76 -25.52 -7.09
C ASN A 216 -0.55 -25.38 -8.61
N GLU A 217 -1.39 -26.02 -9.44
CA GLU A 217 -1.27 -25.89 -10.91
C GLU A 217 -1.98 -24.63 -11.43
N LEU A 218 -3.03 -24.18 -10.73
CA LEU A 218 -3.74 -22.92 -11.01
C LEU A 218 -2.86 -21.69 -10.73
N MET A 219 -1.96 -21.77 -9.75
CA MET A 219 -0.98 -20.71 -9.45
C MET A 219 0.03 -20.47 -10.59
N ARG A 220 0.20 -21.42 -11.53
CA ARG A 220 1.12 -21.24 -12.66
C ARG A 220 0.62 -20.23 -13.69
N ILE A 221 -0.68 -19.96 -13.73
CA ILE A 221 -1.30 -18.94 -14.60
C ILE A 221 -0.86 -17.52 -14.19
N TRP A 222 -0.48 -17.30 -12.93
CA TRP A 222 0.02 -16.01 -12.45
C TRP A 222 1.41 -15.63 -12.99
N PHE A 223 2.09 -16.54 -13.69
CA PHE A 223 3.38 -16.28 -14.35
C PHE A 223 3.24 -16.06 -15.87
N ILE A 224 2.02 -16.12 -16.40
CA ILE A 224 1.71 -15.82 -17.80
C ILE A 224 1.70 -14.28 -17.98
N PRO A 225 2.37 -13.71 -19.01
CA PRO A 225 2.30 -12.29 -19.34
C PRO A 225 0.86 -11.77 -19.51
N LEU A 226 0.60 -10.51 -19.13
CA LEU A 226 -0.74 -9.90 -19.13
C LEU A 226 -1.49 -10.08 -20.47
N HIS A 227 -0.80 -9.85 -21.59
CA HIS A 227 -1.36 -9.99 -22.95
C HIS A 227 -1.75 -11.43 -23.32
N ILE A 228 -1.16 -12.44 -22.69
CA ILE A 228 -1.54 -13.85 -22.88
C ILE A 228 -2.70 -14.21 -21.94
N ARG A 229 -2.79 -13.61 -20.75
CA ARG A 229 -3.96 -13.80 -19.87
C ARG A 229 -5.22 -13.24 -20.51
N GLU A 230 -5.15 -12.05 -21.10
CA GLU A 230 -6.24 -11.46 -21.89
C GLU A 230 -6.72 -12.41 -22.99
N GLU A 231 -5.80 -12.98 -23.77
CA GLU A 231 -6.15 -13.92 -24.83
C GLU A 231 -6.76 -15.23 -24.28
N VAL A 232 -6.27 -15.72 -23.13
CA VAL A 232 -6.84 -16.90 -22.46
C VAL A 232 -8.25 -16.62 -21.94
N PHE A 233 -8.46 -15.49 -21.25
CA PHE A 233 -9.79 -15.09 -20.78
C PHE A 233 -10.76 -14.93 -21.94
N LYS A 234 -10.34 -14.23 -23.01
CA LYS A 234 -11.14 -14.04 -24.22
C LYS A 234 -11.55 -15.38 -24.83
N LYS A 235 -10.59 -16.29 -25.03
CA LYS A 235 -10.86 -17.64 -25.56
C LYS A 235 -11.78 -18.46 -24.65
N VAL A 236 -11.62 -18.40 -23.32
CA VAL A 236 -12.53 -19.12 -22.39
C VAL A 236 -13.96 -18.57 -22.48
N LEU A 237 -14.11 -17.25 -22.50
CA LEU A 237 -15.42 -16.60 -22.62
C LEU A 237 -16.09 -16.96 -23.95
N GLU A 238 -15.35 -16.88 -25.07
CA GLU A 238 -15.82 -17.16 -26.43
C GLU A 238 -15.97 -18.67 -26.76
N SER A 239 -15.39 -19.57 -25.96
CA SER A 239 -15.38 -21.01 -26.26
C SER A 239 -16.67 -21.76 -25.90
N ASP A 240 -17.01 -22.80 -26.66
CA ASP A 240 -18.09 -23.77 -26.34
C ASP A 240 -17.68 -24.82 -25.28
N VAL A 241 -16.89 -24.41 -24.28
CA VAL A 241 -16.51 -25.30 -23.17
C VAL A 241 -17.73 -25.58 -22.28
N ASP A 242 -17.74 -26.77 -21.67
CA ASP A 242 -18.78 -27.18 -20.73
C ASP A 242 -19.08 -26.06 -19.69
N PRO A 243 -20.36 -25.69 -19.50
CA PRO A 243 -20.74 -24.61 -18.62
C PRO A 243 -20.23 -24.73 -17.17
N LEU A 244 -20.11 -25.95 -16.63
CA LEU A 244 -19.63 -26.17 -15.26
C LEU A 244 -18.14 -25.87 -15.16
N ILE A 245 -17.35 -26.30 -16.14
CA ILE A 245 -15.92 -26.01 -16.21
C ILE A 245 -15.71 -24.50 -16.40
N LYS A 246 -16.49 -23.87 -17.29
CA LYS A 246 -16.45 -22.43 -17.53
C LYS A 246 -16.73 -21.65 -16.23
N VAL A 247 -17.75 -22.02 -15.47
CA VAL A 247 -18.06 -21.38 -14.18
C VAL A 247 -16.94 -21.56 -13.15
N LYS A 248 -16.36 -22.77 -13.02
CA LYS A 248 -15.24 -23.01 -12.08
C LYS A 248 -14.01 -22.15 -12.39
N PHE A 249 -13.69 -21.98 -13.67
CA PHE A 249 -12.60 -21.10 -14.09
C PHE A 249 -12.91 -19.65 -13.74
N LEU A 250 -14.10 -19.16 -14.13
CA LEU A 250 -14.48 -17.77 -13.93
C LEU A 250 -14.61 -17.41 -12.43
N ASP A 251 -15.20 -18.26 -11.59
CA ASP A 251 -15.34 -18.00 -10.14
C ASP A 251 -13.97 -17.94 -9.42
N LYS A 252 -12.93 -18.60 -9.94
CA LYS A 252 -11.59 -18.54 -9.35
C LYS A 252 -10.79 -17.29 -9.74
N PHE A 253 -11.06 -16.73 -10.92
CA PHE A 253 -10.27 -15.63 -11.49
C PHE A 253 -11.09 -14.36 -11.78
N PHE A 254 -12.30 -14.22 -11.23
CA PHE A 254 -13.17 -13.07 -11.52
C PHE A 254 -12.57 -11.71 -11.10
N ASP A 255 -11.68 -11.70 -10.08
CA ASP A 255 -10.97 -10.49 -9.63
C ASP A 255 -9.88 -10.03 -10.62
N ASP A 256 -9.41 -10.93 -11.49
CA ASP A 256 -8.32 -10.68 -12.45
C ASP A 256 -8.81 -10.44 -13.89
N VAL A 257 -10.12 -10.26 -14.09
CA VAL A 257 -10.71 -10.03 -15.42
C VAL A 257 -10.19 -8.70 -15.99
N PRO A 258 -9.52 -8.70 -17.16
CA PRO A 258 -9.10 -7.48 -17.84
C PRO A 258 -10.28 -6.54 -18.12
N LEU A 259 -10.05 -5.23 -18.03
CA LEU A 259 -11.11 -4.23 -18.14
C LEU A 259 -11.84 -4.33 -19.49
N GLU A 260 -11.08 -4.62 -20.55
CA GLU A 260 -11.52 -4.79 -21.94
C GLU A 260 -12.50 -5.97 -22.10
N LEU A 261 -12.37 -7.00 -21.26
CA LEU A 261 -13.22 -8.20 -21.28
C LEU A 261 -14.36 -8.16 -20.26
N SER A 262 -14.42 -7.13 -19.41
CA SER A 262 -15.42 -6.99 -18.35
C SER A 262 -16.86 -7.12 -18.86
N LYS A 263 -17.14 -6.52 -20.02
CA LYS A 263 -18.46 -6.60 -20.66
C LYS A 263 -18.80 -8.03 -21.08
N LEU A 264 -17.89 -8.67 -21.83
CA LEU A 264 -18.07 -10.04 -22.32
C LEU A 264 -18.18 -11.03 -21.16
N PHE A 265 -17.41 -10.81 -20.09
CA PHE A 265 -17.50 -11.57 -18.85
C PHE A 265 -18.90 -11.44 -18.22
N ALA A 266 -19.39 -10.22 -18.02
CA ALA A 266 -20.71 -9.98 -17.42
C ALA A 266 -21.85 -10.59 -18.25
N GLU A 267 -21.80 -10.47 -19.59
CA GLU A 267 -22.76 -11.11 -20.50
C GLU A 267 -22.71 -12.64 -20.37
N THR A 268 -21.50 -13.22 -20.39
CA THR A 268 -21.29 -14.67 -20.29
C THR A 268 -21.80 -15.21 -18.95
N VAL A 269 -21.48 -14.57 -17.83
CA VAL A 269 -21.93 -15.02 -16.51
C VAL A 269 -23.45 -14.85 -16.36
N LEU A 270 -24.03 -13.79 -16.93
CA LEU A 270 -25.48 -13.62 -16.99
C LEU A 270 -26.15 -14.75 -17.78
N GLU A 271 -25.61 -15.14 -18.93
CA GLU A 271 -26.10 -16.29 -19.69
C GLU A 271 -25.98 -17.61 -18.89
N LEU A 272 -24.84 -17.85 -18.25
CA LEU A 272 -24.62 -19.03 -17.40
C LEU A 272 -25.56 -19.07 -16.20
N SER A 273 -25.95 -17.91 -15.68
CA SER A 273 -26.95 -17.83 -14.61
C SER A 273 -28.33 -18.36 -15.03
N HIS A 274 -28.64 -18.40 -16.34
CA HIS A 274 -29.89 -18.98 -16.86
C HIS A 274 -29.79 -20.49 -17.13
N ASN A 275 -28.65 -21.13 -16.81
CA ASN A 275 -28.48 -22.56 -17.02
C ASN A 275 -29.45 -23.37 -16.14
N LYS A 276 -29.99 -24.47 -16.69
CA LYS A 276 -30.89 -25.37 -15.97
C LYS A 276 -30.19 -26.16 -14.86
N ASP A 277 -28.89 -26.36 -14.99
CA ASP A 277 -28.07 -26.99 -13.97
C ASP A 277 -27.79 -26.00 -12.83
N GLN A 278 -28.12 -26.41 -11.61
CA GLN A 278 -27.94 -25.61 -10.40
C GLN A 278 -26.47 -25.46 -10.01
N ASP A 279 -25.61 -26.41 -10.40
CA ASP A 279 -24.17 -26.34 -10.14
C ASP A 279 -23.48 -25.30 -11.06
N VAL A 280 -24.17 -24.84 -12.11
CA VAL A 280 -23.73 -23.79 -13.03
C VAL A 280 -24.40 -22.45 -12.69
N SER A 281 -25.72 -22.46 -12.51
CA SER A 281 -26.48 -21.23 -12.30
C SER A 281 -26.23 -20.59 -10.92
N ASN A 282 -26.10 -21.38 -9.85
CA ASN A 282 -25.89 -20.82 -8.50
C ASN A 282 -24.55 -20.07 -8.36
N PRO A 283 -23.38 -20.63 -8.76
CA PRO A 283 -22.13 -19.90 -8.65
C PRO A 283 -22.09 -18.69 -9.61
N SER A 284 -22.74 -18.77 -10.76
CA SER A 284 -22.88 -17.63 -11.69
C SER A 284 -23.66 -16.47 -11.07
N ILE A 285 -24.74 -16.76 -10.35
CA ILE A 285 -25.51 -15.77 -9.59
C ILE A 285 -24.65 -15.09 -8.52
N CYS A 286 -23.91 -15.88 -7.74
CA CYS A 286 -23.01 -15.35 -6.70
C CYS A 286 -21.89 -14.49 -7.32
N MET A 287 -21.32 -14.94 -8.44
CA MET A 287 -20.25 -14.24 -9.16
C MET A 287 -20.73 -12.90 -9.71
N LEU A 288 -21.95 -12.80 -10.26
CA LEU A 288 -22.55 -11.50 -10.63
C LEU A 288 -22.72 -10.58 -9.43
N GLY A 289 -23.12 -11.12 -8.28
CA GLY A 289 -23.16 -10.37 -7.02
C GLY A 289 -21.80 -9.78 -6.67
N LYS A 290 -20.76 -10.63 -6.58
CA LYS A 290 -19.39 -10.22 -6.25
C LYS A 290 -18.80 -9.23 -7.27
N TYR A 291 -19.11 -9.40 -8.56
CA TYR A 291 -18.65 -8.56 -9.66
C TYR A 291 -19.43 -7.23 -9.80
N SER A 292 -20.30 -6.90 -8.84
CA SER A 292 -21.19 -5.74 -8.84
C SER A 292 -20.55 -4.43 -9.35
N ASN A 293 -19.37 -4.05 -8.85
CA ASN A 293 -18.74 -2.78 -9.23
C ASN A 293 -18.34 -2.68 -10.71
N ASN A 294 -18.17 -3.82 -11.39
CA ASN A 294 -17.69 -3.91 -12.76
C ASN A 294 -18.81 -4.24 -13.77
N ILE A 295 -20.07 -4.36 -13.33
CA ILE A 295 -21.19 -4.66 -14.23
C ILE A 295 -21.48 -3.46 -15.15
N PRO A 296 -21.40 -3.64 -16.48
CA PRO A 296 -21.72 -2.59 -17.45
C PRO A 296 -23.14 -2.06 -17.26
N THR A 297 -23.32 -0.74 -17.36
CA THR A 297 -24.61 -0.07 -17.08
C THR A 297 -25.80 -0.66 -17.83
N LYS A 298 -25.60 -1.10 -19.07
CA LYS A 298 -26.65 -1.69 -19.91
C LYS A 298 -27.18 -3.02 -19.36
N LEU A 299 -26.36 -3.79 -18.64
CA LEU A 299 -26.71 -5.12 -18.13
C LEU A 299 -27.24 -5.08 -16.69
N ARG A 300 -27.09 -3.95 -15.99
CA ARG A 300 -27.43 -3.83 -14.56
C ARG A 300 -28.88 -4.22 -14.27
N LYS A 301 -29.83 -3.75 -15.10
CA LYS A 301 -31.25 -4.08 -14.92
C LYS A 301 -31.54 -5.55 -15.17
N ASP A 302 -30.87 -6.15 -16.15
CA ASP A 302 -31.05 -7.56 -16.50
C ASP A 302 -30.48 -8.47 -15.42
N VAL A 303 -29.30 -8.13 -14.88
CA VAL A 303 -28.73 -8.81 -13.70
C VAL A 303 -29.68 -8.69 -12.49
N ILE A 304 -30.19 -7.49 -12.19
CA ILE A 304 -31.14 -7.29 -11.08
C ILE A 304 -32.41 -8.13 -11.31
N ASN A 305 -32.97 -8.13 -12.52
CA ASN A 305 -34.15 -8.93 -12.84
C ASN A 305 -33.89 -10.43 -12.71
N ARG A 306 -32.73 -10.91 -13.18
CA ARG A 306 -32.31 -12.30 -13.01
C ARG A 306 -32.25 -12.70 -11.54
N MET A 307 -31.73 -11.83 -10.68
CA MET A 307 -31.71 -12.07 -9.24
C MET A 307 -33.13 -12.10 -8.65
N LEU A 308 -34.05 -11.30 -9.17
CA LEU A 308 -35.45 -11.33 -8.73
C LEU A 308 -36.20 -12.59 -9.18
N ASP A 309 -35.70 -13.29 -10.20
CA ASP A 309 -36.30 -14.50 -10.75
C ASP A 309 -35.78 -15.79 -10.08
N ASP A 310 -34.65 -15.75 -9.35
CA ASP A 310 -34.14 -16.88 -8.56
C ASP A 310 -34.37 -16.71 -7.04
N GLY A 311 -34.42 -17.84 -6.34
CA GLY A 311 -34.64 -17.89 -4.89
C GLY A 311 -33.38 -17.63 -4.06
N ILE A 312 -32.99 -18.61 -3.25
CA ILE A 312 -32.08 -18.48 -2.09
C ILE A 312 -30.75 -17.79 -2.39
N TYR A 313 -30.11 -18.07 -3.54
CA TYR A 313 -28.77 -17.56 -3.88
C TYR A 313 -28.78 -16.13 -4.45
N ALA A 314 -29.92 -15.69 -4.98
CA ALA A 314 -30.04 -14.35 -5.52
C ALA A 314 -30.04 -13.27 -4.44
N VAL A 315 -30.39 -13.62 -3.20
CA VAL A 315 -30.55 -12.62 -2.14
C VAL A 315 -29.20 -12.13 -1.60
N GLU A 316 -28.19 -12.99 -1.53
CA GLU A 316 -26.80 -12.59 -1.23
C GLU A 316 -26.20 -11.77 -2.39
N ALA A 317 -26.53 -12.12 -3.63
CA ALA A 317 -26.15 -11.31 -4.78
C ALA A 317 -26.83 -9.92 -4.76
N LEU A 318 -28.12 -9.83 -4.38
CA LEU A 318 -28.85 -8.56 -4.25
C LEU A 318 -28.25 -7.64 -3.18
N GLU A 319 -27.70 -8.20 -2.09
CA GLU A 319 -26.92 -7.44 -1.11
C GLU A 319 -25.70 -6.76 -1.76
N ASN A 320 -24.88 -7.53 -2.47
CA ASN A 320 -23.71 -6.99 -3.16
C ASN A 320 -24.08 -5.99 -4.28
N LEU A 321 -25.26 -6.13 -4.89
CA LEU A 321 -25.78 -5.22 -5.91
C LEU A 321 -26.44 -3.94 -5.35
N ARG A 322 -26.44 -3.71 -4.03
CA ARG A 322 -27.12 -2.57 -3.39
C ARG A 322 -26.81 -1.22 -4.04
N GLN A 323 -25.55 -0.94 -4.34
CA GLN A 323 -25.15 0.33 -4.97
C GLN A 323 -25.70 0.47 -6.39
N ILE A 324 -25.70 -0.62 -7.17
CA ILE A 324 -26.28 -0.66 -8.52
C ILE A 324 -27.79 -0.46 -8.46
N ILE A 325 -28.47 -1.17 -7.56
CA ILE A 325 -29.93 -1.06 -7.36
C ILE A 325 -30.31 0.39 -7.04
N TYR A 326 -29.49 1.09 -6.25
CA TYR A 326 -29.68 2.52 -5.98
C TYR A 326 -29.47 3.39 -7.22
N MET A 327 -28.35 3.20 -7.95
CA MET A 327 -28.04 3.97 -9.15
C MET A 327 -29.09 3.81 -10.25
N GLU A 328 -29.64 2.61 -10.41
CA GLU A 328 -30.69 2.31 -11.40
C GLU A 328 -32.10 2.72 -10.95
N GLY A 329 -32.26 3.22 -9.72
CA GLY A 329 -33.56 3.58 -9.15
C GLY A 329 -34.51 2.38 -8.97
N MET A 330 -33.98 1.16 -8.86
CA MET A 330 -34.77 -0.07 -8.80
C MET A 330 -35.12 -0.51 -7.39
N GLY A 331 -34.69 0.22 -6.36
CA GLY A 331 -34.90 -0.15 -4.94
C GLY A 331 -36.35 -0.46 -4.59
N ASP A 332 -37.30 0.36 -5.05
CA ASP A 332 -38.73 0.16 -4.77
C ASP A 332 -39.32 -1.06 -5.49
N ILE A 333 -38.83 -1.37 -6.69
CA ILE A 333 -39.26 -2.54 -7.49
C ILE A 333 -38.76 -3.82 -6.82
N VAL A 334 -37.47 -3.83 -6.44
CA VAL A 334 -36.81 -4.94 -5.74
C VAL A 334 -37.53 -5.22 -4.42
N ILE A 335 -37.76 -4.18 -3.60
CA ILE A 335 -38.44 -4.35 -2.31
C ILE A 335 -39.90 -4.80 -2.48
N SER A 336 -40.62 -4.31 -3.49
CA SER A 336 -42.00 -4.75 -3.72
C SER A 336 -42.07 -6.25 -4.01
N LYS A 337 -41.19 -6.76 -4.89
CA LYS A 337 -41.10 -8.20 -5.15
C LYS A 337 -40.66 -9.01 -3.92
N LEU A 338 -39.70 -8.50 -3.14
CA LEU A 338 -39.25 -9.16 -1.91
C LEU A 338 -40.36 -9.22 -0.84
N LEU A 339 -41.20 -8.18 -0.73
CA LEU A 339 -42.33 -8.15 0.20
C LEU A 339 -43.45 -9.13 -0.18
N ASP A 340 -43.61 -9.46 -1.46
CA ASP A 340 -44.58 -10.43 -1.97
C ASP A 340 -44.21 -11.89 -1.63
N VAL A 341 -42.93 -12.16 -1.31
CA VAL A 341 -42.47 -13.48 -0.86
C VAL A 341 -43.12 -13.81 0.49
N THR A 342 -44.02 -14.78 0.49
CA THR A 342 -44.81 -15.15 1.67
C THR A 342 -44.05 -16.16 2.55
N PRO A 343 -43.85 -15.93 3.86
CA PRO A 343 -43.00 -16.78 4.70
C PRO A 343 -43.64 -18.13 5.08
N ARG A 344 -44.87 -18.41 4.60
CA ARG A 344 -45.61 -19.64 4.90
C ARG A 344 -45.28 -20.69 3.84
N GLY A 345 -44.34 -21.58 4.16
CA GLY A 345 -43.95 -22.70 3.30
C GLY A 345 -42.54 -22.59 2.70
N GLU A 346 -41.88 -21.44 2.85
CA GLU A 346 -40.54 -21.19 2.32
C GLU A 346 -39.43 -21.81 3.19
N LYS A 347 -38.31 -22.18 2.55
CA LYS A 347 -37.13 -22.71 3.26
C LYS A 347 -36.53 -21.64 4.17
N ARG A 348 -35.98 -22.04 5.33
CA ARG A 348 -35.36 -21.14 6.34
C ARG A 348 -34.34 -20.16 5.73
N GLY A 349 -33.55 -20.63 4.75
CA GLY A 349 -32.58 -19.80 4.04
C GLY A 349 -33.21 -18.63 3.28
N VAL A 350 -34.38 -18.83 2.67
CA VAL A 350 -35.13 -17.78 1.94
C VAL A 350 -35.54 -16.67 2.90
N ILE A 351 -36.12 -17.02 4.05
CA ILE A 351 -36.62 -16.05 5.04
C ILE A 351 -35.45 -15.27 5.65
N LYS A 352 -34.35 -15.95 6.01
CA LYS A 352 -33.14 -15.31 6.52
C LYS A 352 -32.58 -14.30 5.52
N ALA A 353 -32.41 -14.72 4.27
CA ALA A 353 -31.85 -13.85 3.25
C ALA A 353 -32.79 -12.66 2.98
N LEU A 354 -34.11 -12.91 2.94
CA LEU A 354 -35.13 -11.87 2.79
C LEU A 354 -35.02 -10.78 3.88
N ILE A 355 -34.80 -11.17 5.14
CA ILE A 355 -34.61 -10.21 6.25
C ILE A 355 -33.34 -9.39 6.03
N ILE A 356 -32.24 -10.01 5.59
CA ILE A 356 -30.96 -9.33 5.32
C ILE A 356 -31.13 -8.32 4.17
N ALA A 357 -31.74 -8.72 3.05
CA ALA A 357 -31.98 -7.81 1.94
C ALA A 357 -32.88 -6.62 2.32
N MET A 358 -33.92 -6.85 3.14
CA MET A 358 -34.74 -5.76 3.69
C MET A 358 -33.93 -4.79 4.56
N ARG A 359 -32.99 -5.29 5.38
CA ARG A 359 -32.08 -4.47 6.19
C ARG A 359 -31.19 -3.60 5.30
N GLU A 360 -30.54 -4.21 4.30
CA GLU A 360 -29.54 -3.53 3.46
C GLU A 360 -30.15 -2.50 2.49
N LEU A 361 -31.31 -2.82 1.90
CA LEU A 361 -31.98 -1.95 0.93
C LEU A 361 -32.81 -0.84 1.61
N PHE A 362 -32.96 -0.86 2.93
CA PHE A 362 -33.79 0.09 3.66
C PHE A 362 -33.41 1.56 3.40
N GLY A 363 -32.10 1.84 3.28
CA GLY A 363 -31.59 3.20 3.10
C GLY A 363 -31.94 3.83 1.74
N ILE A 364 -32.30 3.01 0.74
CA ILE A 364 -32.40 3.43 -0.67
C ILE A 364 -33.83 3.39 -1.23
N VAL A 365 -34.83 3.06 -0.42
CA VAL A 365 -36.24 2.99 -0.84
C VAL A 365 -37.06 4.18 -0.36
N ASN A 366 -38.22 4.38 -0.99
CA ASN A 366 -39.13 5.46 -0.64
C ASN A 366 -39.78 5.26 0.75
N HIS A 367 -40.41 6.31 1.28
CA HIS A 367 -40.99 6.31 2.62
C HIS A 367 -42.07 5.23 2.82
N ASP A 368 -42.87 4.93 1.79
CA ASP A 368 -43.94 3.92 1.87
C ASP A 368 -43.36 2.51 1.94
N ASN A 369 -42.30 2.23 1.19
CA ASN A 369 -41.60 0.95 1.25
C ASN A 369 -40.80 0.79 2.55
N LYS A 370 -40.23 1.87 3.11
CA LYS A 370 -39.68 1.85 4.48
C LYS A 370 -40.74 1.41 5.50
N ARG A 371 -41.96 1.94 5.40
CA ARG A 371 -43.09 1.52 6.25
C ARG A 371 -43.39 0.04 6.11
N LYS A 372 -43.49 -0.46 4.88
CA LYS A 372 -43.75 -1.88 4.62
C LYS A 372 -42.65 -2.78 5.16
N ILE A 373 -41.38 -2.40 5.01
CA ILE A 373 -40.23 -3.15 5.56
C ILE A 373 -40.32 -3.22 7.08
N VAL A 374 -40.49 -2.09 7.78
CA VAL A 374 -40.58 -2.07 9.25
C VAL A 374 -41.72 -2.98 9.73
N ASN A 375 -42.90 -2.86 9.13
CA ASN A 375 -44.04 -3.71 9.47
C ASN A 375 -43.77 -5.19 9.19
N ARG A 376 -43.06 -5.51 8.10
CA ARG A 376 -42.69 -6.88 7.75
C ARG A 376 -41.69 -7.47 8.74
N LEU A 377 -40.68 -6.70 9.15
CA LEU A 377 -39.70 -7.11 10.16
C LEU A 377 -40.37 -7.31 11.53
N LEU A 378 -41.30 -6.43 11.93
CA LEU A 378 -42.09 -6.63 13.15
C LEU A 378 -42.95 -7.90 13.11
N MET A 379 -43.55 -8.19 11.95
CA MET A 379 -44.30 -9.45 11.76
C MET A 379 -43.37 -10.67 11.91
N LEU A 380 -42.17 -10.64 11.31
CA LEU A 380 -41.19 -11.72 11.40
C LEU A 380 -40.54 -11.81 12.80
N ALA A 381 -40.49 -10.71 13.56
CA ALA A 381 -40.08 -10.70 14.96
C ALA A 381 -41.07 -11.46 15.88
N THR A 382 -42.29 -11.73 15.40
CA THR A 382 -43.30 -12.59 16.09
C THR A 382 -43.36 -14.01 15.54
N TYR A 383 -42.44 -14.38 14.64
CA TYR A 383 -42.47 -15.67 13.98
C TYR A 383 -42.17 -16.83 14.96
N PRO A 384 -42.77 -18.04 14.81
CA PRO A 384 -42.56 -19.13 15.76
C PRO A 384 -41.11 -19.62 15.89
N ASN A 385 -40.27 -19.37 14.88
CA ASN A 385 -38.87 -19.80 14.85
C ASN A 385 -37.93 -18.74 15.48
N ASP A 386 -37.20 -19.15 16.50
CA ASP A 386 -36.29 -18.31 17.29
C ASP A 386 -35.18 -17.66 16.46
N GLU A 387 -34.59 -18.38 15.50
CA GLU A 387 -33.54 -17.86 14.62
C GLU A 387 -34.09 -16.69 13.77
N MET A 388 -35.28 -16.87 13.17
CA MET A 388 -35.91 -15.83 12.36
C MET A 388 -36.33 -14.61 13.19
N ARG A 389 -36.80 -14.83 14.43
CA ARG A 389 -37.08 -13.72 15.36
C ARG A 389 -35.81 -12.93 15.66
N ASN A 390 -34.73 -13.61 16.00
CA ASN A 390 -33.46 -12.96 16.36
C ASN A 390 -32.85 -12.18 15.20
N ILE A 391 -32.89 -12.73 13.98
CA ILE A 391 -32.43 -12.03 12.78
C ILE A 391 -33.31 -10.80 12.49
N SER A 392 -34.63 -10.90 12.74
CA SER A 392 -35.55 -9.77 12.60
C SER A 392 -35.30 -8.67 13.64
N PHE A 393 -35.02 -9.02 14.89
CA PHE A 393 -34.62 -8.06 15.93
C PHE A 393 -33.31 -7.36 15.56
N SER A 394 -32.30 -8.11 15.12
CA SER A 394 -31.03 -7.54 14.66
C SER A 394 -31.21 -6.60 13.46
N ALA A 395 -32.08 -6.96 12.50
CA ALA A 395 -32.41 -6.09 11.38
C ALA A 395 -33.07 -4.80 11.86
N LEU A 396 -34.07 -4.87 12.74
CA LEU A 396 -34.74 -3.70 13.33
C LEU A 396 -33.75 -2.80 14.08
N ALA A 397 -32.92 -3.36 14.95
CA ALA A 397 -31.88 -2.64 15.67
C ALA A 397 -30.93 -1.90 14.72
N HIS A 398 -30.50 -2.55 13.62
CA HIS A 398 -29.65 -1.95 12.60
C HIS A 398 -30.31 -0.78 11.87
N LEU A 399 -31.63 -0.83 11.64
CA LEU A 399 -32.35 0.31 11.04
C LEU A 399 -32.22 1.56 11.95
N GLY A 400 -32.30 1.37 13.27
CA GLY A 400 -32.04 2.41 14.26
C GLY A 400 -32.79 3.71 13.97
N ASN A 401 -32.06 4.81 13.94
CA ASN A 401 -32.59 6.16 13.67
C ASN A 401 -33.24 6.33 12.29
N ASN A 402 -33.00 5.42 11.35
CA ASN A 402 -33.61 5.47 10.01
C ASN A 402 -35.08 5.06 10.01
N ILE A 403 -35.59 4.45 11.09
CA ILE A 403 -37.01 4.10 11.22
C ILE A 403 -37.86 5.39 11.14
N PRO A 404 -38.86 5.46 10.22
CA PRO A 404 -39.76 6.60 10.08
C PRO A 404 -40.39 7.02 11.41
N SER A 405 -40.41 8.32 11.69
CA SER A 405 -40.82 8.89 12.96
C SER A 405 -42.22 8.47 13.40
N ASP A 406 -43.13 8.32 12.45
CA ASP A 406 -44.52 7.93 12.68
C ASP A 406 -44.67 6.43 13.04
N LEU A 407 -43.65 5.61 12.79
CA LEU A 407 -43.64 4.19 13.12
C LEU A 407 -42.92 3.87 14.43
N ARG A 408 -42.08 4.78 14.93
CA ARG A 408 -41.24 4.55 16.12
C ARG A 408 -42.06 4.10 17.33
N ARG A 409 -43.17 4.78 17.62
CA ARG A 409 -44.09 4.39 18.70
C ARG A 409 -44.60 2.96 18.53
N GLY A 410 -45.13 2.63 17.35
CA GLY A 410 -45.66 1.29 17.07
C GLY A 410 -44.61 0.19 17.13
N VAL A 411 -43.36 0.47 16.70
CA VAL A 411 -42.22 -0.44 16.86
C VAL A 411 -41.95 -0.72 18.33
N VAL A 412 -41.87 0.33 19.15
CA VAL A 412 -41.61 0.21 20.59
C VAL A 412 -42.74 -0.55 21.29
N GLU A 413 -44.01 -0.21 21.02
CA GLU A 413 -45.18 -0.92 21.56
C GLU A 413 -45.13 -2.41 21.21
N LYS A 414 -44.83 -2.74 19.95
CA LYS A 414 -44.79 -4.14 19.51
C LYS A 414 -43.64 -4.94 20.13
N LEU A 415 -42.46 -4.34 20.29
CA LEU A 415 -41.36 -5.00 20.99
C LEU A 415 -41.68 -5.25 22.46
N LEU A 416 -42.37 -4.31 23.12
CA LEU A 416 -42.84 -4.46 24.50
C LEU A 416 -43.96 -5.51 24.67
N GLU A 417 -44.67 -5.88 23.60
CA GLU A 417 -45.67 -6.97 23.59
C GLU A 417 -45.03 -8.36 23.45
N ILE A 418 -43.85 -8.47 22.85
CA ILE A 418 -43.24 -9.78 22.54
C ILE A 418 -42.64 -10.44 23.80
N GLU A 419 -42.46 -9.69 24.89
CA GLU A 419 -42.05 -10.14 26.24
C GLU A 419 -40.81 -11.07 26.31
N THR A 420 -40.05 -11.23 25.24
CA THR A 420 -38.80 -12.01 25.19
C THR A 420 -37.58 -11.15 25.53
N GLN A 421 -36.53 -11.77 26.05
CA GLN A 421 -35.26 -11.08 26.35
C GLN A 421 -34.69 -10.36 25.12
N GLN A 422 -34.74 -10.98 23.95
CA GLN A 422 -34.18 -10.43 22.72
C GLN A 422 -34.96 -9.19 22.23
N ALA A 423 -36.26 -9.09 22.57
CA ALA A 423 -37.04 -7.89 22.28
C ALA A 423 -36.59 -6.70 23.16
N TYR A 424 -36.24 -6.95 24.43
CA TYR A 424 -35.67 -5.93 25.33
C TYR A 424 -34.27 -5.50 24.89
N GLU A 425 -33.42 -6.43 24.44
CA GLU A 425 -32.12 -6.09 23.85
C GLU A 425 -32.28 -5.24 22.58
N CYS A 426 -33.24 -5.57 21.71
CA CYS A 426 -33.56 -4.75 20.54
C CYS A 426 -34.05 -3.34 20.92
N LEU A 427 -34.83 -3.21 21.99
CA LEU A 427 -35.26 -1.90 22.52
C LEU A 427 -34.08 -1.07 23.01
N ASP A 428 -33.10 -1.70 23.67
CA ASP A 428 -31.88 -1.02 24.13
C ASP A 428 -31.00 -0.53 22.96
N ASP A 429 -30.89 -1.32 21.89
CA ASP A 429 -30.22 -0.88 20.64
C ASP A 429 -31.00 0.25 19.95
N LEU A 430 -32.33 0.24 20.06
CA LEU A 430 -33.25 1.25 19.53
C LEU A 430 -33.46 2.44 20.48
N ALA A 431 -32.67 2.58 21.55
CA ALA A 431 -32.81 3.66 22.53
C ALA A 431 -32.96 5.04 21.86
N GLY A 432 -32.16 5.33 20.82
CA GLY A 432 -32.21 6.63 20.13
C GLY A 432 -33.55 7.01 19.48
N ILE A 433 -34.46 6.06 19.26
CA ILE A 433 -35.76 6.30 18.63
C ILE A 433 -36.96 6.22 19.57
N ILE A 434 -36.76 5.84 20.83
CA ILE A 434 -37.85 5.70 21.80
C ILE A 434 -38.45 7.08 22.10
N PRO A 435 -39.77 7.27 21.90
CA PRO A 435 -40.44 8.52 22.28
C PRO A 435 -40.31 8.78 23.78
N ARG A 436 -39.94 10.00 24.17
CA ARG A 436 -39.71 10.35 25.58
C ARG A 436 -40.91 10.07 26.49
N ASP A 437 -42.12 10.27 25.99
CA ASP A 437 -43.35 10.05 26.77
C ASP A 437 -43.66 8.56 27.00
N MET A 438 -42.98 7.65 26.30
CA MET A 438 -43.09 6.20 26.52
C MET A 438 -42.09 5.68 27.56
N MET A 439 -41.10 6.48 27.95
CA MET A 439 -40.02 6.05 28.85
C MET A 439 -40.56 5.57 30.20
N ASP A 440 -41.52 6.28 30.79
CA ASP A 440 -42.10 5.89 32.08
C ASP A 440 -42.79 4.52 32.01
N GLY A 441 -43.49 4.23 30.91
CA GLY A 441 -44.12 2.92 30.68
C GLY A 441 -43.10 1.80 30.46
N ILE A 442 -41.99 2.11 29.80
CA ILE A 442 -40.89 1.16 29.59
C ILE A 442 -40.18 0.86 30.91
N ILE A 443 -39.83 1.90 31.68
CA ILE A 443 -39.21 1.76 33.00
C ILE A 443 -40.05 0.85 33.88
N ASN A 444 -41.36 1.10 33.96
CA ASN A 444 -42.27 0.26 34.75
C ASN A 444 -42.26 -1.21 34.29
N LYS A 445 -42.28 -1.49 32.99
CA LYS A 445 -42.21 -2.87 32.47
C LYS A 445 -40.89 -3.59 32.80
N PHE A 446 -39.77 -2.88 32.72
CA PHE A 446 -38.46 -3.43 33.10
C PHE A 446 -38.38 -3.68 34.61
N LEU A 447 -38.92 -2.76 35.44
CA LEU A 447 -39.00 -2.90 36.89
C LEU A 447 -39.92 -4.06 37.33
N GLU A 448 -41.02 -4.30 36.62
CA GLU A 448 -41.96 -5.40 36.86
C GLU A 448 -41.32 -6.77 36.68
N LYS A 449 -40.46 -6.96 35.66
CA LYS A 449 -39.71 -8.21 35.46
C LYS A 449 -38.65 -8.43 36.53
N GLY A 450 -37.88 -7.40 36.84
CA GLY A 450 -36.98 -7.35 37.99
C GLY A 450 -35.83 -8.37 38.02
N ASP A 451 -35.54 -9.10 36.93
CA ASP A 451 -34.37 -9.98 36.84
C ASP A 451 -33.08 -9.17 36.57
N GLU A 452 -31.94 -9.73 36.98
CA GLU A 452 -30.63 -9.07 36.91
C GLU A 452 -30.29 -8.58 35.49
N LYS A 453 -30.57 -9.37 34.46
CA LYS A 453 -30.23 -9.04 33.07
C LYS A 453 -31.12 -7.91 32.55
N THR A 454 -32.43 -8.00 32.78
CA THR A 454 -33.38 -6.95 32.40
C THR A 454 -33.06 -5.63 33.10
N LEU A 455 -32.70 -5.64 34.39
CA LEU A 455 -32.36 -4.40 35.10
C LEU A 455 -31.03 -3.77 34.68
N VAL A 456 -30.06 -4.57 34.19
CA VAL A 456 -28.84 -4.03 33.55
C VAL A 456 -29.18 -3.38 32.20
N ASP A 457 -30.07 -3.99 31.42
CA ASP A 457 -30.56 -3.40 30.15
C ASP A 457 -31.34 -2.09 30.42
N LEU A 458 -32.14 -2.03 31.51
CA LEU A 458 -32.79 -0.79 31.97
C LEU A 458 -31.75 0.28 32.34
N ALA A 459 -30.73 -0.10 33.11
CA ALA A 459 -29.68 0.83 33.52
C ALA A 459 -28.98 1.43 32.30
N ASP A 460 -28.64 0.62 31.29
CA ASP A 460 -28.02 1.13 30.07
C ASP A 460 -28.93 2.11 29.32
N LEU A 461 -30.21 1.77 29.20
CA LEU A 461 -31.22 2.63 28.60
C LEU A 461 -31.30 3.98 29.32
N LEU A 462 -31.36 3.98 30.67
CA LEU A 462 -31.40 5.20 31.48
C LEU A 462 -30.14 6.05 31.28
N VAL A 463 -28.95 5.44 31.22
CA VAL A 463 -27.69 6.15 30.93
C VAL A 463 -27.74 6.82 29.55
N LYS A 464 -28.16 6.08 28.51
CA LYS A 464 -28.29 6.62 27.13
C LYS A 464 -29.25 7.80 27.06
N PHE A 465 -30.35 7.74 27.83
CA PHE A 465 -31.33 8.81 27.94
C PHE A 465 -30.95 9.94 28.89
N LYS A 466 -29.77 9.86 29.52
CA LYS A 466 -29.29 10.82 30.52
C LYS A 466 -30.25 10.97 31.71
N MET A 467 -30.98 9.92 32.05
CA MET A 467 -31.88 9.88 33.20
C MET A 467 -31.14 9.43 34.46
N GLU A 468 -31.73 9.69 35.63
CA GLU A 468 -31.24 9.17 36.91
C GLU A 468 -31.53 7.67 37.02
N ILE A 469 -30.60 6.93 37.63
CA ILE A 469 -30.75 5.51 37.94
C ILE A 469 -31.08 5.42 39.41
N ASP A 470 -32.16 4.71 39.75
CA ASP A 470 -32.53 4.50 41.15
C ASP A 470 -31.54 3.55 41.86
N GLU A 471 -31.54 3.59 43.20
CA GLU A 471 -30.64 2.81 44.03
C GLU A 471 -30.73 1.31 43.75
N LYS A 472 -31.97 0.81 43.57
CA LYS A 472 -32.23 -0.61 43.30
C LYS A 472 -31.57 -1.06 42.00
N THR A 473 -31.73 -0.30 40.92
CA THR A 473 -31.17 -0.59 39.60
C THR A 473 -29.65 -0.48 39.63
N PHE A 474 -29.11 0.53 40.33
CA PHE A 474 -27.67 0.67 40.51
C PHE A 474 -27.05 -0.54 41.27
N ASP A 475 -27.73 -1.05 42.30
CA ASP A 475 -27.29 -2.24 43.04
C ASP A 475 -27.20 -3.48 42.15
N PHE A 476 -28.07 -3.63 41.15
CA PHE A 476 -27.99 -4.72 40.17
C PHE A 476 -26.81 -4.53 39.21
N VAL A 477 -26.55 -3.30 38.77
CA VAL A 477 -25.35 -2.99 37.98
C VAL A 477 -24.09 -3.38 38.76
N LEU A 478 -24.00 -3.06 40.05
CA LEU A 478 -22.87 -3.44 40.92
C LEU A 478 -22.74 -4.94 41.14
N LYS A 479 -23.85 -5.70 41.08
CA LYS A 479 -23.83 -7.17 41.17
C LYS A 479 -23.47 -7.83 39.84
N SER A 480 -23.68 -7.14 38.72
CA SER A 480 -23.53 -7.72 37.39
C SER A 480 -22.07 -7.87 36.99
N LYS A 481 -21.58 -9.11 37.00
CA LYS A 481 -20.22 -9.45 36.55
C LYS A 481 -20.11 -9.57 35.02
N THR A 482 -21.10 -9.08 34.28
CA THR A 482 -21.15 -9.17 32.82
C THR A 482 -20.46 -7.98 32.16
N VAL A 483 -19.99 -8.16 30.92
CA VAL A 483 -19.41 -7.06 30.11
C VAL A 483 -20.39 -5.88 29.99
N ARG A 484 -21.70 -6.16 29.91
CA ARG A 484 -22.74 -5.12 29.84
C ARG A 484 -22.85 -4.31 31.14
N GLY A 485 -22.90 -4.97 32.31
CA GLY A 485 -22.93 -4.28 33.61
C GLY A 485 -21.72 -3.38 33.81
N ILE A 486 -20.52 -3.86 33.42
CA ILE A 486 -19.29 -3.06 33.41
C ILE A 486 -19.40 -1.89 32.41
N GLY A 487 -20.01 -2.12 31.25
CA GLY A 487 -20.27 -1.09 30.24
C GLY A 487 -21.16 0.04 30.75
N VAL A 488 -22.20 -0.27 31.52
CA VAL A 488 -23.06 0.73 32.18
C VAL A 488 -22.24 1.57 33.17
N LEU A 489 -21.45 0.95 34.05
CA LEU A 489 -20.57 1.68 34.97
C LEU A 489 -19.54 2.55 34.24
N ASN A 490 -18.97 2.04 33.16
CA ASN A 490 -18.01 2.79 32.36
C ASN A 490 -18.65 4.05 31.77
N ARG A 491 -19.87 3.97 31.23
CA ARG A 491 -20.61 5.13 30.71
C ARG A 491 -21.04 6.10 31.81
N LEU A 492 -21.42 5.60 32.98
CA LEU A 492 -21.72 6.44 34.14
C LEU A 492 -20.48 7.21 34.61
N ALA A 493 -19.33 6.54 34.66
CA ALA A 493 -18.04 7.15 34.99
C ALA A 493 -17.61 8.19 33.95
N GLU A 494 -17.74 7.87 32.66
CA GLU A 494 -17.42 8.79 31.56
C GLU A 494 -18.28 10.05 31.57
N ASN A 495 -19.56 9.93 31.93
CA ASN A 495 -20.50 11.06 32.01
C ASN A 495 -20.51 11.76 33.37
N GLU A 496 -19.62 11.39 34.30
CA GLU A 496 -19.53 11.95 35.65
C GLU A 496 -20.84 11.85 36.47
N ARG A 497 -21.50 10.69 36.38
CA ARG A 497 -22.86 10.44 36.95
C ARG A 497 -22.91 9.34 38.00
N ILE A 498 -21.77 8.86 38.46
CA ILE A 498 -21.75 7.91 39.58
C ILE A 498 -22.00 8.69 40.87
N PRO A 499 -23.00 8.32 41.69
CA PRO A 499 -23.21 8.96 42.99
C PRO A 499 -21.96 8.85 43.87
N ASP A 500 -21.60 9.93 44.59
CA ASP A 500 -20.39 9.99 45.42
C ASP A 500 -20.31 8.84 46.44
N ASP A 501 -21.44 8.44 47.02
CA ASP A 501 -21.58 7.35 47.99
C ASP A 501 -21.50 5.95 47.35
N ARG A 502 -21.48 5.86 46.01
CA ARG A 502 -21.37 4.61 45.24
C ARG A 502 -20.05 4.48 44.49
N ILE A 503 -19.19 5.50 44.51
CA ILE A 503 -17.86 5.44 43.91
C ILE A 503 -17.04 4.29 44.52
N GLU A 504 -17.04 4.15 45.85
CA GLU A 504 -16.24 3.12 46.55
C GLU A 504 -16.67 1.69 46.16
N ASP A 505 -17.97 1.43 46.12
CA ASP A 505 -18.51 0.12 45.73
C ASP A 505 -18.24 -0.19 44.24
N SER A 506 -18.37 0.82 43.38
CA SER A 506 -18.07 0.70 41.95
C SER A 506 -16.60 0.36 41.72
N VAL A 507 -15.68 1.02 42.43
CA VAL A 507 -14.25 0.72 42.34
C VAL A 507 -13.95 -0.70 42.83
N LYS A 508 -14.51 -1.09 43.97
CA LYS A 508 -14.30 -2.42 44.56
C LYS A 508 -14.72 -3.52 43.59
N MET A 509 -15.91 -3.40 43.02
CA MET A 509 -16.42 -4.33 42.02
C MET A 509 -15.50 -4.39 40.79
N LEU A 510 -15.10 -3.24 40.24
CA LEU A 510 -14.26 -3.21 39.04
C LEU A 510 -12.84 -3.74 39.29
N LEU A 511 -12.29 -3.54 40.49
CA LEU A 511 -11.00 -4.14 40.89
C LEU A 511 -11.10 -5.67 40.99
N ASP A 512 -12.18 -6.20 41.58
CA ASP A 512 -12.44 -7.64 41.63
C ASP A 512 -12.51 -8.22 40.19
N LEU A 513 -13.18 -7.51 39.27
CA LEU A 513 -13.33 -7.92 37.87
C LEU A 513 -12.05 -7.71 37.04
N ALA A 514 -11.21 -6.73 37.36
CA ALA A 514 -9.90 -6.59 36.73
C ALA A 514 -8.96 -7.77 37.05
N GLY A 515 -9.22 -8.51 38.13
CA GLY A 515 -8.49 -9.72 38.52
C GLY A 515 -8.97 -11.02 37.86
N VAL A 516 -10.08 -11.02 37.10
CA VAL A 516 -10.63 -12.26 36.53
C VAL A 516 -9.86 -12.75 35.30
N ARG A 517 -9.96 -14.07 35.04
CA ARG A 517 -9.28 -14.72 33.91
C ARG A 517 -9.81 -14.26 32.54
N ASP A 518 -11.10 -13.96 32.46
CA ASP A 518 -11.76 -13.52 31.23
C ASP A 518 -11.17 -12.18 30.75
N ILE A 519 -10.59 -12.19 29.55
CA ILE A 519 -9.85 -11.06 28.99
C ILE A 519 -10.79 -9.88 28.69
N GLU A 520 -12.00 -10.14 28.22
CA GLU A 520 -12.94 -9.10 27.81
C GLU A 520 -13.56 -8.40 29.03
N VAL A 521 -13.98 -9.18 30.02
CA VAL A 521 -14.45 -8.66 31.32
C VAL A 521 -13.34 -7.83 31.96
N ARG A 522 -12.13 -8.37 32.01
CA ARG A 522 -10.96 -7.72 32.58
C ARG A 522 -10.65 -6.39 31.88
N LYS A 523 -10.59 -6.37 30.55
CA LYS A 523 -10.29 -5.16 29.76
C LYS A 523 -11.35 -4.07 29.96
N ASN A 524 -12.63 -4.44 29.94
CA ASN A 524 -13.72 -3.49 30.18
C ASN A 524 -13.70 -2.94 31.61
N ALA A 525 -13.40 -3.78 32.60
CA ALA A 525 -13.30 -3.35 33.99
C ALA A 525 -12.15 -2.35 34.20
N MET A 526 -11.00 -2.60 33.59
CA MET A 526 -9.86 -1.66 33.61
C MET A 526 -10.18 -0.34 32.90
N SER A 527 -10.92 -0.39 31.77
CA SER A 527 -11.39 0.81 31.07
C SER A 527 -12.30 1.66 31.96
N ALA A 528 -13.27 1.01 32.61
CA ALA A 528 -14.18 1.65 33.55
C ALA A 528 -13.45 2.30 34.72
N LEU A 529 -12.46 1.61 35.32
CA LEU A 529 -11.61 2.18 36.37
C LEU A 529 -10.87 3.44 35.91
N GLY A 530 -10.37 3.44 34.67
CA GLY A 530 -9.67 4.58 34.10
C GLY A 530 -10.57 5.81 33.91
N ASN A 531 -11.83 5.62 33.53
CA ASN A 531 -12.80 6.72 33.45
C ASN A 531 -13.25 7.17 34.84
N LEU A 532 -13.42 6.22 35.77
CA LEU A 532 -13.84 6.49 37.14
C LEU A 532 -12.78 7.28 37.93
N ALA A 533 -11.49 7.15 37.56
CA ALA A 533 -10.42 7.99 38.09
C ALA A 533 -10.68 9.50 37.95
N LYS A 534 -11.44 9.94 36.94
CA LYS A 534 -11.75 11.36 36.71
C LYS A 534 -12.71 11.95 37.76
N VAL A 535 -13.57 11.11 38.32
CA VAL A 535 -14.61 11.50 39.29
C VAL A 535 -14.26 11.11 40.72
N MET A 536 -13.14 10.41 40.90
CA MET A 536 -12.70 9.90 42.19
C MET A 536 -12.17 11.05 43.06
N PRO A 537 -12.59 11.14 44.33
CA PRO A 537 -11.99 12.07 45.29
C PRO A 537 -10.47 11.82 45.44
N PRO A 538 -9.61 12.86 45.57
CA PRO A 538 -8.15 12.70 45.61
C PRO A 538 -7.63 11.83 46.77
N ASP A 539 -8.31 11.83 47.92
CA ASP A 539 -8.03 10.97 49.07
C ASP A 539 -8.33 9.50 48.78
N MET A 540 -9.34 9.27 47.94
CA MET A 540 -9.75 7.95 47.48
C MET A 540 -8.83 7.44 46.36
N GLU A 541 -8.35 8.33 45.48
CA GLU A 541 -7.35 8.04 44.42
C GLU A 541 -6.07 7.43 45.01
N ASP A 542 -5.56 7.99 46.12
CA ASP A 542 -4.37 7.48 46.82
C ASP A 542 -4.55 6.04 47.34
N LYS A 543 -5.67 5.77 48.01
CA LYS A 543 -6.02 4.45 48.56
C LYS A 543 -6.10 3.41 47.44
N TYR A 544 -6.72 3.75 46.32
CA TYR A 544 -6.92 2.79 45.22
C TYR A 544 -5.71 2.59 44.34
N VAL A 545 -4.97 3.65 43.99
CA VAL A 545 -3.69 3.48 43.30
C VAL A 545 -2.76 2.59 44.15
N THR A 546 -2.76 2.78 45.47
CA THR A 546 -2.01 1.93 46.40
C THR A 546 -2.42 0.46 46.29
N GLN A 547 -3.72 0.15 46.23
CA GLN A 547 -4.24 -1.21 46.06
C GLN A 547 -3.91 -1.81 44.69
N VAL A 548 -4.03 -1.04 43.61
CA VAL A 548 -3.65 -1.49 42.26
C VAL A 548 -2.14 -1.79 42.20
N MET A 549 -1.31 -1.01 42.89
CA MET A 549 0.13 -1.26 42.99
C MET A 549 0.47 -2.52 43.80
N ASP A 550 -0.43 -2.98 44.67
CA ASP A 550 -0.30 -4.23 45.44
C ASP A 550 -0.84 -5.45 44.69
N SER A 551 -1.49 -5.26 43.53
CA SER A 551 -1.99 -6.37 42.71
C SER A 551 -0.84 -7.09 41.99
N ASP A 552 -0.92 -8.42 41.88
CA ASP A 552 0.00 -9.20 41.07
C ASP A 552 -0.35 -9.22 39.57
N ASN A 553 -1.44 -8.55 39.18
CA ASN A 553 -1.87 -8.46 37.79
C ASN A 553 -1.20 -7.28 37.06
N TYR A 554 -0.04 -7.55 36.45
CA TYR A 554 0.75 -6.54 35.73
C TYR A 554 0.03 -5.90 34.53
N GLU A 555 -0.86 -6.62 33.85
CA GLU A 555 -1.69 -6.06 32.76
C GLU A 555 -2.66 -5.01 33.33
N ALA A 556 -3.32 -5.33 34.45
CA ALA A 556 -4.29 -4.43 35.08
C ALA A 556 -3.63 -3.17 35.60
N MET A 557 -2.48 -3.37 36.22
CA MET A 557 -1.66 -2.31 36.76
C MET A 557 -1.17 -1.36 35.68
N THR A 558 -0.63 -1.87 34.57
CA THR A 558 -0.09 -1.02 33.49
C THR A 558 -1.19 -0.20 32.81
N TYR A 559 -2.36 -0.79 32.57
CA TYR A 559 -3.49 -0.06 32.00
C TYR A 559 -3.99 1.02 32.97
N ALA A 560 -4.20 0.68 34.24
CA ALA A 560 -4.59 1.63 35.27
C ALA A 560 -3.61 2.81 35.38
N LEU A 561 -2.30 2.53 35.48
CA LEU A 561 -1.24 3.54 35.55
C LEU A 561 -1.24 4.50 34.35
N SER A 562 -1.67 4.04 33.17
CA SER A 562 -1.77 4.89 31.97
C SER A 562 -2.91 5.90 32.01
N LYS A 563 -3.89 5.70 32.90
CA LYS A 563 -5.11 6.51 33.01
C LYS A 563 -5.12 7.43 34.23
N PHE A 564 -4.50 7.00 35.33
CA PHE A 564 -4.37 7.83 36.53
C PHE A 564 -3.41 9.01 36.30
N ASN A 565 -3.74 10.17 36.87
CA ASN A 565 -2.80 11.28 36.89
C ASN A 565 -1.81 11.08 38.04
N LEU A 566 -0.76 10.30 37.78
CA LEU A 566 0.24 9.98 38.81
C LEU A 566 0.94 11.22 39.42
N ASN A 567 0.81 12.39 38.78
CA ASN A 567 1.40 13.65 39.23
C ASN A 567 0.60 14.33 40.35
N THR A 568 -0.68 14.00 40.57
CA THR A 568 -1.49 14.56 41.68
C THR A 568 -1.32 13.78 42.98
N LEU A 569 -0.78 12.55 42.90
CA LEU A 569 -0.66 11.66 44.05
C LEU A 569 0.31 12.17 45.14
N PRO A 570 0.09 11.77 46.42
CA PRO A 570 1.02 12.00 47.51
C PRO A 570 2.42 11.43 47.22
N LYS A 571 3.46 12.06 47.79
CA LYS A 571 4.87 11.67 47.55
C LYS A 571 5.14 10.20 47.84
N LYS A 572 4.55 9.66 48.92
CA LYS A 572 4.70 8.24 49.32
C LYS A 572 4.21 7.28 48.22
N THR A 573 3.10 7.62 47.59
CA THR A 573 2.45 6.78 46.57
C THR A 573 3.14 6.92 45.22
N LYS A 574 3.64 8.11 44.87
CA LYS A 574 4.52 8.30 43.71
C LYS A 574 5.77 7.43 43.77
N VAL A 575 6.40 7.33 44.95
CA VAL A 575 7.55 6.43 45.17
C VAL A 575 7.14 4.97 44.96
N LYS A 576 5.97 4.55 45.45
CA LYS A 576 5.43 3.21 45.21
C LYS A 576 5.19 2.94 43.72
N CYS A 577 4.56 3.87 43.00
CA CYS A 577 4.36 3.78 41.55
C CYS A 577 5.70 3.70 40.81
N ALA A 578 6.68 4.54 41.15
CA ALA A 578 7.99 4.52 40.53
C ALA A 578 8.71 3.17 40.72
N LYS A 579 8.67 2.61 41.94
CA LYS A 579 9.19 1.26 42.22
C LYS A 579 8.50 0.20 41.37
N LYS A 580 7.18 0.28 41.23
CA LYS A 580 6.42 -0.71 40.47
C LYS A 580 6.62 -0.58 38.95
N ILE A 581 6.72 0.64 38.44
CA ILE A 581 7.10 0.91 37.04
C ILE A 581 8.49 0.33 36.76
N MET A 582 9.45 0.45 37.68
CA MET A 582 10.76 -0.21 37.54
C MET A 582 10.63 -1.74 37.38
N GLU A 583 9.79 -2.39 38.19
CA GLU A 583 9.54 -3.84 38.04
C GLU A 583 8.90 -4.19 36.68
N LEU A 584 8.01 -3.32 36.18
CA LEU A 584 7.33 -3.48 34.89
C LEU A 584 8.27 -3.27 33.70
N LEU A 585 9.23 -2.34 33.79
CA LEU A 585 10.28 -2.16 32.78
C LEU A 585 11.15 -3.41 32.62
N GLY A 586 11.29 -4.23 33.68
CA GLY A 586 11.97 -5.53 33.61
C GLY A 586 11.18 -6.65 32.92
N LYS A 587 9.91 -6.42 32.54
CA LYS A 587 9.07 -7.41 31.85
C LYS A 587 9.30 -7.36 30.32
N LYS A 588 8.64 -8.23 29.56
CA LYS A 588 8.73 -8.28 28.09
C LYS A 588 7.41 -7.90 27.43
N GLY A 589 7.46 -7.53 26.15
CA GLY A 589 6.29 -7.25 25.32
C GLY A 589 5.50 -6.01 25.77
N ASP A 590 4.17 -6.11 25.67
CA ASP A 590 3.24 -4.98 25.86
C ASP A 590 3.30 -4.36 27.25
N ILE A 591 3.62 -5.16 28.28
CA ILE A 591 3.74 -4.69 29.66
C ILE A 591 4.87 -3.65 29.76
N LYS A 592 6.03 -3.93 29.16
CA LYS A 592 7.17 -3.01 29.13
C LYS A 592 6.84 -1.76 28.30
N ASN A 593 6.24 -1.94 27.12
CA ASN A 593 5.87 -0.83 26.23
C ASN A 593 4.86 0.12 26.88
N THR A 594 3.91 -0.44 27.63
CA THR A 594 2.93 0.36 28.39
C THR A 594 3.62 1.10 29.54
N ALA A 595 4.52 0.45 30.27
CA ALA A 595 5.31 1.11 31.32
C ALA A 595 6.14 2.29 30.77
N ILE A 596 6.79 2.12 29.61
CA ILE A 596 7.49 3.20 28.91
C ILE A 596 6.52 4.35 28.57
N SER A 597 5.30 4.02 28.12
CA SER A 597 4.28 5.02 27.77
C SER A 597 3.81 5.80 29.00
N VAL A 598 3.67 5.15 30.16
CA VAL A 598 3.36 5.81 31.44
C VAL A 598 4.44 6.83 31.82
N LEU A 599 5.72 6.49 31.62
CA LEU A 599 6.85 7.39 31.91
C LEU A 599 6.83 8.67 31.08
N VAL A 600 6.23 8.66 29.90
CA VAL A 600 6.08 9.87 29.09
C VAL A 600 5.29 10.94 29.84
N ASN A 601 4.38 10.61 30.75
CA ASN A 601 3.55 11.60 31.45
C ASN A 601 3.78 11.65 32.97
N PHE A 602 4.68 10.82 33.51
CA PHE A 602 4.92 10.74 34.94
C PHE A 602 6.18 11.51 35.38
N ASN A 603 6.03 12.41 36.35
CA ASN A 603 7.14 13.09 37.01
C ASN A 603 7.81 12.14 38.03
N VAL A 604 8.69 11.28 37.51
CA VAL A 604 9.42 10.28 38.29
C VAL A 604 10.23 10.96 39.42
N PRO A 605 10.13 10.46 40.68
CA PRO A 605 10.96 10.93 41.78
C PRO A 605 12.46 10.82 41.44
N LYS A 606 13.25 11.82 41.87
CA LYS A 606 14.67 11.96 41.46
C LYS A 606 15.49 10.70 41.71
N GLU A 607 15.24 10.02 42.83
CA GLU A 607 15.92 8.80 43.25
C GLU A 607 15.74 7.60 42.29
N TYR A 608 14.71 7.58 41.44
CA TYR A 608 14.47 6.49 40.47
C TYR A 608 14.88 6.81 39.04
N LYS A 609 15.16 8.09 38.72
CA LYS A 609 15.46 8.50 37.34
C LYS A 609 16.68 7.78 36.77
N LYS A 610 17.73 7.65 37.58
CA LYS A 610 18.98 6.98 37.22
C LYS A 610 18.73 5.51 36.86
N ASP A 611 18.15 4.74 37.77
CA ASP A 611 17.93 3.31 37.56
C ASP A 611 17.00 3.05 36.37
N MET A 612 15.98 3.90 36.16
CA MET A 612 15.12 3.83 34.98
C MET A 612 15.91 4.08 33.68
N LEU A 613 16.75 5.11 33.64
CA LEU A 613 17.57 5.41 32.46
C LEU A 613 18.53 4.27 32.11
N GLU A 614 19.15 3.63 33.11
CA GLU A 614 20.05 2.49 32.88
C GLU A 614 19.37 1.33 32.15
N VAL A 615 18.08 1.10 32.43
CA VAL A 615 17.27 0.09 31.73
C VAL A 615 16.89 0.58 30.32
N LEU A 616 16.35 1.80 30.22
CA LEU A 616 15.76 2.32 28.97
C LEU A 616 16.79 2.53 27.86
N ILE A 617 18.02 2.95 28.18
CA ILE A 617 19.08 3.22 27.19
C ILE A 617 19.50 1.95 26.42
N ARG A 618 19.25 0.77 26.99
CA ARG A 618 19.60 -0.53 26.38
C ARG A 618 18.50 -1.08 25.47
N GLU A 619 17.32 -0.48 25.49
CA GLU A 619 16.17 -0.93 24.70
C GLU A 619 16.21 -0.41 23.26
N GLU A 620 15.45 -1.07 22.38
CA GLU A 620 15.34 -0.61 20.99
C GLU A 620 14.58 0.74 20.90
N PRO A 621 15.06 1.69 20.08
CA PRO A 621 14.44 3.00 19.93
C PRO A 621 12.98 2.92 19.48
N SER A 622 12.09 3.54 20.26
CA SER A 622 10.70 3.79 19.88
C SER A 622 10.30 5.24 20.21
N PRO A 623 9.22 5.77 19.61
CA PRO A 623 8.77 7.15 19.86
C PRO A 623 8.58 7.46 21.36
N ASN A 624 7.93 6.54 22.09
CA ASN A 624 7.67 6.72 23.53
C ASN A 624 8.93 6.52 24.36
N LEU A 625 9.84 5.61 23.96
CA LEU A 625 11.12 5.42 24.64
C LEU A 625 11.96 6.71 24.60
N ILE A 626 12.11 7.32 23.41
CA ILE A 626 12.91 8.54 23.26
C ILE A 626 12.29 9.71 24.05
N LYS A 627 10.95 9.84 24.04
CA LYS A 627 10.24 10.84 24.85
C LYS A 627 10.45 10.62 26.36
N ALA A 628 10.38 9.36 26.81
CA ALA A 628 10.62 9.00 28.22
C ALA A 628 12.07 9.32 28.63
N ILE A 629 13.05 8.92 27.83
CA ILE A 629 14.48 9.23 28.06
C ILE A 629 14.71 10.74 28.14
N SER A 630 14.11 11.52 27.25
CA SER A 630 14.20 12.99 27.27
C SER A 630 13.71 13.60 28.59
N LYS A 631 12.60 13.10 29.17
CA LYS A 631 12.08 13.57 30.46
C LYS A 631 12.88 13.08 31.67
N LEU A 632 13.45 11.89 31.55
CA LEU A 632 14.26 11.28 32.60
C LEU A 632 15.70 11.78 32.60
N ARG A 633 16.15 12.44 31.52
CA ARG A 633 17.51 12.94 31.31
C ARG A 633 18.15 13.46 32.60
N THR A 634 19.34 12.95 32.85
CA THR A 634 20.23 13.37 33.94
C THR A 634 21.63 13.58 33.35
N PRO A 635 22.41 14.57 33.80
CA PRO A 635 23.71 14.90 33.20
C PRO A 635 24.68 13.72 33.11
N GLU A 636 24.58 12.76 34.04
CA GLU A 636 25.42 11.57 34.10
C GLU A 636 25.24 10.62 32.90
N PHE A 637 24.10 10.67 32.20
CA PHE A 637 23.79 9.83 31.04
C PHE A 637 23.80 10.60 29.72
N ASP A 638 24.25 11.86 29.71
CA ASP A 638 24.19 12.70 28.52
C ASP A 638 24.99 12.10 27.35
N ASP A 639 26.11 11.41 27.62
CA ASP A 639 26.92 10.73 26.60
C ASP A 639 26.19 9.53 25.98
N GLU A 640 25.62 8.66 26.81
CA GLU A 640 24.87 7.48 26.38
C GLU A 640 23.58 7.85 25.66
N ILE A 641 22.86 8.86 26.17
CA ILE A 641 21.64 9.39 25.53
C ILE A 641 22.01 9.99 24.17
N PHE A 642 23.08 10.79 24.09
CA PHE A 642 23.53 11.36 22.83
C PHE A 642 23.86 10.25 21.82
N SER A 643 24.60 9.23 22.24
CA SER A 643 24.97 8.09 21.37
C SER A 643 23.76 7.30 20.88
N LEU A 644 22.78 7.07 21.75
CA LEU A 644 21.51 6.43 21.40
C LEU A 644 20.72 7.25 20.38
N LEU A 645 20.65 8.57 20.55
CA LEU A 645 19.95 9.47 19.64
C LEU A 645 20.62 9.51 18.26
N VAL A 646 21.96 9.64 18.19
CA VAL A 646 22.70 9.58 16.92
C VAL A 646 22.43 8.27 16.19
N ARG A 647 22.51 7.13 16.90
CA ARG A 647 22.20 5.81 16.34
C ARG A 647 20.74 5.71 15.86
N SER A 648 19.81 6.30 16.59
CA SER A 648 18.38 6.29 16.25
C SER A 648 18.10 7.12 14.99
N ILE A 649 18.79 8.24 14.82
CA ILE A 649 18.72 9.09 13.62
C ILE A 649 19.29 8.35 12.41
N GLU A 650 20.45 7.70 12.56
CA GLU A 650 21.15 7.03 11.45
C GLU A 650 20.46 5.73 11.01
N LYS A 651 20.06 4.88 11.95
CA LYS A 651 19.73 3.46 11.67
C LYS A 651 18.23 3.14 11.71
N SER A 652 17.38 4.03 12.19
CA SER A 652 15.95 3.73 12.27
C SER A 652 15.29 3.80 10.89
N SER A 653 14.46 2.81 10.57
CA SER A 653 13.59 2.82 9.40
C SER A 653 12.31 3.65 9.63
N SER A 654 12.01 4.03 10.87
CA SER A 654 10.82 4.82 11.22
C SER A 654 11.14 6.31 11.17
N ALA A 655 10.49 7.02 10.24
CA ALA A 655 10.59 8.48 10.13
C ALA A 655 10.18 9.19 11.44
N GLU A 656 9.19 8.65 12.17
CA GLU A 656 8.76 9.23 13.45
C GLU A 656 9.86 9.12 14.52
N VAL A 657 10.56 7.98 14.60
CA VAL A 657 11.69 7.78 15.51
C VAL A 657 12.82 8.74 15.18
N GLN A 658 13.17 8.87 13.89
CA GLN A 658 14.21 9.79 13.43
C GLN A 658 13.88 11.25 13.80
N LEU A 659 12.65 11.71 13.52
CA LEU A 659 12.21 13.08 13.82
C LEU A 659 12.21 13.38 15.33
N ILE A 660 11.70 12.46 16.15
CA ILE A 660 11.72 12.64 17.61
C ILE A 660 13.16 12.66 18.11
N ALA A 661 14.02 11.78 17.62
CA ALA A 661 15.43 11.76 17.99
C ALA A 661 16.14 13.07 17.60
N MET A 662 15.91 13.59 16.40
CA MET A 662 16.42 14.88 15.93
C MET A 662 15.97 16.04 16.83
N ARG A 663 14.69 16.08 17.23
CA ARG A 663 14.18 17.12 18.12
C ARG A 663 14.82 17.06 19.51
N VAL A 664 15.02 15.86 20.05
CA VAL A 664 15.66 15.69 21.36
C VAL A 664 17.15 16.01 21.29
N ILE A 665 17.86 15.58 20.24
CA ILE A 665 19.30 15.83 20.08
C ILE A 665 19.60 17.32 19.86
N SER A 666 18.62 18.09 19.36
CA SER A 666 18.75 19.54 19.17
C SER A 666 19.16 20.30 20.44
N GLY A 667 18.80 19.79 21.62
CA GLY A 667 19.19 20.37 22.92
C GLY A 667 20.62 20.02 23.37
N PHE A 668 21.33 19.16 22.63
CA PHE A 668 22.72 18.78 22.90
C PHE A 668 23.71 19.51 21.99
N ILE A 669 23.29 19.83 20.76
CA ILE A 669 24.15 20.44 19.72
C ILE A 669 24.89 21.70 20.18
N PRO A 670 24.27 22.69 20.88
CA PRO A 670 24.97 23.90 21.30
C PRO A 670 26.18 23.64 22.21
N GLN A 671 26.27 22.46 22.82
CA GLN A 671 27.30 22.08 23.78
C GLN A 671 28.23 20.97 23.24
N ARG A 672 27.92 20.38 22.08
CA ARG A 672 28.61 19.20 21.54
C ARG A 672 28.75 19.28 20.03
N GLU A 673 29.97 19.49 19.57
CA GLU A 673 30.34 19.32 18.17
C GLU A 673 30.52 17.82 17.88
N SER A 674 29.89 17.34 16.81
CA SER A 674 29.98 15.94 16.40
C SER A 674 29.98 15.85 14.87
N GLU A 675 31.17 15.66 14.31
CA GLU A 675 31.38 15.48 12.87
C GLU A 675 30.58 14.28 12.33
N ALA A 676 30.44 13.22 13.14
CA ALA A 676 29.64 12.05 12.79
C ALA A 676 28.14 12.40 12.65
N LEU A 677 27.58 13.13 13.61
CA LEU A 677 26.19 13.60 13.53
C LEU A 677 26.00 14.55 12.35
N GLU A 678 26.94 15.46 12.13
CA GLU A 678 26.90 16.40 11.00
C GLU A 678 26.84 15.67 9.65
N LYS A 679 27.70 14.65 9.43
CA LYS A 679 27.67 13.81 8.24
C LYS A 679 26.34 13.06 8.07
N ILE A 680 25.77 12.55 9.17
CA ILE A 680 24.46 11.87 9.16
C ILE A 680 23.35 12.85 8.78
N LEU A 681 23.34 14.05 9.39
CA LEU A 681 22.34 15.07 9.10
C LEU A 681 22.46 15.59 7.67
N LEU A 682 23.68 15.77 7.16
CA LEU A 682 23.93 16.13 5.76
C LEU A 682 23.33 15.07 4.84
N LYS A 683 23.56 13.78 5.11
CA LYS A 683 22.92 12.68 4.37
C LYS A 683 21.39 12.74 4.41
N LEU A 684 20.81 13.03 5.57
CA LEU A 684 19.35 13.08 5.77
C LEU A 684 18.71 14.35 5.20
N SER A 685 19.48 15.41 4.97
CA SER A 685 19.01 16.61 4.27
C SER A 685 18.52 16.31 2.85
N TRP A 686 19.09 15.27 2.20
CA TRP A 686 18.65 14.78 0.89
C TRP A 686 17.51 13.75 0.96
N SER A 687 16.88 13.55 2.11
CA SER A 687 15.75 12.64 2.24
C SER A 687 14.57 13.10 1.37
N ARG A 688 13.91 12.16 0.69
CA ARG A 688 12.63 12.43 0.00
C ARG A 688 11.51 12.82 0.96
N ASN A 689 11.64 12.45 2.25
CA ASN A 689 10.71 12.89 3.27
C ASN A 689 11.05 14.33 3.65
N LYS A 690 10.17 15.27 3.24
CA LYS A 690 10.34 16.70 3.46
C LYS A 690 10.49 17.08 4.93
N ASP A 691 9.85 16.35 5.85
CA ASP A 691 9.94 16.64 7.29
C ASP A 691 11.32 16.25 7.84
N ILE A 692 11.85 15.10 7.41
CA ILE A 692 13.22 14.67 7.78
C ILE A 692 14.24 15.65 7.21
N SER A 693 14.10 16.01 5.93
CA SER A 693 15.00 16.97 5.27
C SER A 693 15.01 18.32 6.00
N ARG A 694 13.82 18.88 6.29
CA ARG A 694 13.69 20.14 7.04
C ARG A 694 14.28 20.07 8.44
N GLU A 695 13.97 19.03 9.20
CA GLU A 695 14.48 18.90 10.57
C GLU A 695 16.02 18.71 10.57
N ALA A 696 16.57 17.94 9.61
CA ALA A 696 18.01 17.78 9.45
C ALA A 696 18.71 19.11 9.10
N LEU A 697 18.16 19.88 8.15
CA LEU A 697 18.67 21.21 7.77
C LEU A 697 18.59 22.21 8.94
N SER A 698 17.49 22.18 9.69
CA SER A 698 17.32 22.98 10.92
C SER A 698 18.44 22.69 11.94
N LEU A 699 18.78 21.41 12.14
CA LEU A 699 19.86 21.04 13.06
C LEU A 699 21.23 21.44 12.53
N LEU A 700 21.50 21.23 11.23
CA LEU A 700 22.76 21.64 10.58
C LEU A 700 23.02 23.14 10.72
N SER A 701 21.98 23.97 10.63
CA SER A 701 22.09 25.43 10.80
C SER A 701 22.60 25.86 12.20
N ARG A 702 22.62 24.96 13.18
CA ARG A 702 23.07 25.21 14.56
C ARG A 702 24.53 24.80 14.81
N PHE A 703 25.22 24.23 13.83
CA PHE A 703 26.65 23.92 13.91
C PHE A 703 27.49 25.18 13.67
N LYS A 704 28.73 25.22 14.18
CA LYS A 704 29.60 26.40 14.06
C LYS A 704 30.12 26.63 12.64
N ASP A 705 30.45 25.56 11.91
CA ASP A 705 30.94 25.63 10.53
C ASP A 705 29.77 25.66 9.53
N THR A 706 28.86 26.61 9.73
CA THR A 706 27.66 26.75 8.90
C THR A 706 28.01 27.06 7.45
N ASP A 707 29.12 27.74 7.18
CA ASP A 707 29.49 28.15 5.82
C ASP A 707 29.96 26.97 4.95
N GLU A 708 30.71 26.01 5.48
CA GLU A 708 31.08 24.80 4.73
C GLU A 708 29.84 23.93 4.43
N VAL A 709 28.91 23.84 5.40
CA VAL A 709 27.65 23.12 5.21
C VAL A 709 26.77 23.81 4.17
N LYS A 710 26.68 25.15 4.19
CA LYS A 710 25.98 25.93 3.16
C LYS A 710 26.61 25.71 1.80
N GLU A 711 27.94 25.77 1.67
CA GLU A 711 28.65 25.53 0.41
C GLU A 711 28.34 24.14 -0.16
N ARG A 712 28.34 23.09 0.67
CA ARG A 712 27.98 21.74 0.23
C ARG A 712 26.52 21.64 -0.21
N ILE A 713 25.60 22.24 0.54
CA ILE A 713 24.17 22.29 0.17
C ILE A 713 23.96 23.06 -1.14
N ILE A 714 24.70 24.15 -1.35
CA ILE A 714 24.62 24.97 -2.55
C ILE A 714 25.23 24.21 -3.74
N HIS A 715 26.44 23.67 -3.63
CA HIS A 715 27.14 23.00 -4.73
C HIS A 715 26.39 21.77 -5.26
N ASP A 716 25.72 21.01 -4.39
CA ASP A 716 24.93 19.84 -4.81
C ASP A 716 23.68 20.21 -5.62
N ALA A 717 23.20 21.46 -5.49
CA ALA A 717 22.09 22.02 -6.25
C ALA A 717 20.88 21.07 -6.34
N SER A 718 20.38 20.65 -5.17
CA SER A 718 19.32 19.64 -5.03
C SER A 718 18.05 20.24 -4.41
N GLU A 719 16.98 19.45 -4.26
CA GLU A 719 15.76 19.90 -3.56
C GLU A 719 16.05 20.38 -2.12
N ALA A 720 17.11 19.86 -1.48
CA ALA A 720 17.57 20.33 -0.17
C ALA A 720 18.01 21.81 -0.20
N SER A 721 18.59 22.28 -1.31
CA SER A 721 18.99 23.68 -1.50
C SER A 721 17.78 24.60 -1.53
N LYS A 722 16.70 24.19 -2.20
CA LYS A 722 15.43 24.92 -2.21
C LYS A 722 14.80 25.01 -0.82
N ILE A 723 14.76 23.90 -0.10
CA ILE A 723 14.25 23.86 1.29
C ILE A 723 15.13 24.73 2.21
N ALA A 724 16.46 24.67 2.07
CA ALA A 724 17.39 25.49 2.84
C ALA A 724 17.16 26.99 2.59
N PHE A 725 16.87 27.40 1.36
CA PHE A 725 16.52 28.78 1.04
C PHE A 725 15.17 29.19 1.65
N GLU A 726 14.13 28.34 1.53
CA GLU A 726 12.82 28.60 2.16
C GLU A 726 12.92 28.78 3.69
N MET A 727 13.88 28.09 4.31
CA MET A 727 14.18 28.20 5.73
C MET A 727 15.07 29.39 6.09
N GLY A 728 15.58 30.14 5.10
CA GLY A 728 16.52 31.24 5.31
C GLY A 728 17.93 30.82 5.73
N ILE A 729 18.31 29.56 5.50
CA ILE A 729 19.65 29.04 5.80
C ILE A 729 20.68 29.52 4.77
N ILE A 730 20.26 29.61 3.50
CA ILE A 730 21.05 30.16 2.40
C ILE A 730 20.31 31.37 1.80
N SER A 731 21.07 32.35 1.31
CA SER A 731 20.59 33.60 0.75
C SER A 731 20.77 33.67 -0.77
N TYR A 732 20.23 34.71 -1.41
CA TYR A 732 20.48 34.96 -2.83
C TYR A 732 21.96 35.20 -3.14
N ASP A 733 22.71 35.81 -2.22
CA ASP A 733 24.14 36.08 -2.40
C ASP A 733 24.94 34.76 -2.43
N ASP A 734 24.62 33.83 -1.53
CA ASP A 734 25.28 32.52 -1.45
C ASP A 734 25.02 31.67 -2.72
N ILE A 735 23.82 31.79 -3.28
CA ILE A 735 23.38 31.03 -4.47
C ILE A 735 23.94 31.65 -5.77
N GLY A 736 24.15 32.97 -5.78
CA GLY A 736 24.53 33.72 -6.98
C GLY A 736 25.83 33.24 -7.62
N GLU A 737 26.84 32.87 -6.81
CA GLU A 737 28.10 32.32 -7.32
C GLU A 737 27.92 30.98 -8.02
N GLU A 738 27.10 30.09 -7.46
CA GLU A 738 26.84 28.76 -8.04
C GLU A 738 26.00 28.85 -9.31
N ILE A 739 24.98 29.72 -9.35
CA ILE A 739 24.24 29.98 -10.61
C ILE A 739 25.20 30.48 -11.70
N ASN A 740 26.12 31.39 -11.37
CA ASN A 740 27.13 31.86 -12.32
C ASN A 740 28.10 30.75 -12.76
N ARG A 741 28.48 29.84 -11.85
CA ARG A 741 29.28 28.65 -12.18
C ARG A 741 28.52 27.76 -13.17
N LEU A 742 27.26 27.46 -12.91
CA LEU A 742 26.40 26.66 -13.77
C LEU A 742 26.23 27.33 -15.14
N ILE A 743 25.98 28.64 -15.21
CA ILE A 743 25.88 29.37 -16.49
C ILE A 743 27.14 29.21 -17.34
N LYS A 744 28.34 29.22 -16.74
CA LYS A 744 29.59 29.02 -17.49
C LYS A 744 29.67 27.64 -18.14
N LEU A 745 29.06 26.62 -17.54
CA LEU A 745 29.04 25.26 -18.08
C LEU A 745 28.22 25.14 -19.37
N ALA A 746 27.33 26.09 -19.66
CA ALA A 746 26.50 26.05 -20.86
C ALA A 746 27.30 26.05 -22.18
N LYS A 747 28.54 26.54 -22.17
CA LYS A 747 29.43 26.55 -23.34
C LYS A 747 30.48 25.44 -23.32
N HIS A 748 30.39 24.51 -22.37
CA HIS A 748 31.39 23.45 -22.22
C HIS A 748 31.28 22.41 -23.34
N GLU A 749 32.38 21.81 -23.77
CA GLU A 749 32.40 20.83 -24.88
C GLU A 749 31.72 19.49 -24.48
N ASP A 750 31.91 19.07 -23.24
CA ASP A 750 31.25 17.92 -22.63
C ASP A 750 29.76 18.20 -22.36
N PHE A 751 28.89 17.34 -22.89
CA PHE A 751 27.45 17.46 -22.73
C PHE A 751 27.00 17.19 -21.29
N GLU A 752 27.70 16.36 -20.51
CA GLU A 752 27.36 16.11 -19.10
C GLU A 752 27.48 17.39 -18.29
N LYS A 753 28.53 18.19 -18.56
CA LYS A 753 28.70 19.51 -17.97
C LYS A 753 27.62 20.49 -18.40
N ARG A 754 27.21 20.48 -19.68
CA ARG A 754 26.08 21.30 -20.14
C ARG A 754 24.75 20.88 -19.52
N MET A 755 24.55 19.59 -19.23
CA MET A 755 23.35 19.12 -18.51
C MET A 755 23.30 19.61 -17.06
N GLU A 756 24.45 19.79 -16.39
CA GLU A 756 24.47 20.31 -15.01
C GLU A 756 23.80 21.68 -14.89
N VAL A 757 23.76 22.47 -15.97
CA VAL A 757 23.07 23.77 -16.03
C VAL A 757 21.58 23.65 -15.67
N SER A 758 20.95 22.50 -15.93
CA SER A 758 19.54 22.26 -15.56
C SER A 758 19.30 22.24 -14.05
N LYS A 759 20.35 22.04 -13.22
CA LYS A 759 20.26 22.09 -11.75
C LYS A 759 19.86 23.48 -11.23
N ILE A 760 19.96 24.53 -12.06
CA ILE A 760 19.51 25.89 -11.69
C ILE A 760 18.05 25.91 -11.23
N LYS A 761 17.21 24.97 -11.70
CA LYS A 761 15.80 24.83 -11.27
C LYS A 761 15.61 24.58 -9.77
N ASN A 762 16.64 24.09 -9.10
CA ASN A 762 16.63 23.83 -7.66
C ASN A 762 16.99 25.08 -6.84
N PHE A 763 17.23 26.21 -7.50
CA PHE A 763 17.50 27.49 -6.86
C PHE A 763 16.42 28.52 -7.19
N PRO A 764 16.10 29.42 -6.25
CA PRO A 764 15.42 30.66 -6.55
C PRO A 764 16.36 31.58 -7.34
N VAL A 765 15.94 31.98 -8.54
CA VAL A 765 16.70 32.88 -9.40
C VAL A 765 16.34 34.32 -9.04
N SER A 766 17.33 35.14 -8.66
CA SER A 766 17.15 36.57 -8.39
C SER A 766 16.77 37.33 -9.66
N ASP A 767 16.10 38.47 -9.53
CA ASP A 767 15.66 39.26 -10.69
C ASP A 767 16.84 39.71 -11.58
N ASP A 768 18.02 39.99 -10.99
CA ASP A 768 19.23 40.39 -11.72
C ASP A 768 19.82 39.25 -12.58
N LEU A 769 19.68 37.99 -12.15
CA LEU A 769 20.17 36.82 -12.89
C LEU A 769 19.12 36.24 -13.84
N LYS A 770 17.87 36.66 -13.70
CA LYS A 770 16.72 36.09 -14.39
C LYS A 770 16.87 36.11 -15.90
N ASP A 771 17.27 37.24 -16.47
CA ASP A 771 17.45 37.39 -17.91
C ASP A 771 18.63 36.57 -18.43
N ILE A 772 19.70 36.45 -17.64
CA ILE A 772 20.89 35.67 -18.00
C ILE A 772 20.54 34.18 -18.00
N VAL A 773 19.96 33.67 -16.90
CA VAL A 773 19.54 32.27 -16.79
C VAL A 773 18.52 31.94 -17.87
N LYS A 774 17.53 32.81 -18.10
CA LYS A 774 16.55 32.65 -19.18
C LYS A 774 17.26 32.50 -20.51
N LYS A 775 18.16 33.43 -20.88
CA LYS A 775 18.91 33.36 -22.13
C LYS A 775 19.75 32.09 -22.24
N THR A 776 20.48 31.72 -21.19
CA THR A 776 21.34 30.54 -21.18
C THR A 776 20.55 29.25 -21.38
N LEU A 777 19.44 29.07 -20.67
CA LEU A 777 18.59 27.89 -20.84
C LEU A 777 17.94 27.86 -22.23
N LEU A 778 17.59 29.02 -22.81
CA LEU A 778 17.08 29.08 -24.19
C LEU A 778 18.14 28.68 -25.21
N ASP A 779 19.38 29.13 -25.04
CA ASP A 779 20.49 28.72 -25.90
C ASP A 779 20.71 27.20 -25.81
N LEU A 780 20.61 26.60 -24.60
CA LEU A 780 20.73 25.15 -24.40
C LEU A 780 19.52 24.34 -24.87
N CYS A 781 18.34 24.94 -24.97
CA CYS A 781 17.21 24.33 -25.67
C CYS A 781 17.49 24.13 -27.17
N LYS A 782 18.49 24.83 -27.73
CA LYS A 782 19.00 24.65 -29.09
C LYS A 782 20.30 23.83 -29.16
N ASP A 783 20.69 23.14 -28.07
CA ASP A 783 21.90 22.31 -28.04
C ASP A 783 21.84 21.17 -29.05
N LYS A 784 22.99 20.71 -29.54
CA LYS A 784 23.06 19.56 -30.47
C LYS A 784 22.65 18.24 -29.81
N GLU A 785 22.78 18.13 -28.48
CA GLU A 785 22.50 16.89 -27.74
C GLU A 785 21.08 16.88 -27.15
N LEU A 786 20.31 15.84 -27.46
CA LEU A 786 18.90 15.71 -27.03
C LEU A 786 18.72 15.78 -25.50
N CYS A 787 19.63 15.18 -24.74
CA CYS A 787 19.56 15.15 -23.27
C CYS A 787 19.76 16.54 -22.64
N VAL A 788 20.64 17.37 -23.22
CA VAL A 788 20.89 18.75 -22.78
C VAL A 788 19.66 19.61 -23.05
N ARG A 789 19.09 19.49 -24.25
CA ARG A 789 17.85 20.20 -24.62
C ARG A 789 16.70 19.87 -23.68
N ARG A 790 16.43 18.58 -23.44
CA ARG A 790 15.33 18.13 -22.57
C ARG A 790 15.50 18.63 -21.13
N SER A 791 16.70 18.48 -20.57
CA SER A 791 16.98 18.90 -19.19
C SER A 791 16.84 20.42 -19.03
N SER A 792 17.27 21.19 -20.05
CA SER A 792 17.15 22.65 -20.07
C SER A 792 15.70 23.12 -20.20
N ALA A 793 14.88 22.45 -21.04
CA ALA A 793 13.45 22.75 -21.16
C ALA A 793 12.68 22.50 -19.86
N ILE A 794 12.97 21.40 -19.14
CA ILE A 794 12.39 21.12 -17.82
C ILE A 794 12.80 22.20 -16.81
N ALA A 795 14.09 22.55 -16.77
CA ALA A 795 14.58 23.59 -15.86
C ALA A 795 13.91 24.95 -16.16
N PHE A 796 13.76 25.29 -17.43
CA PHE A 796 13.08 26.49 -17.88
C PHE A 796 11.62 26.57 -17.38
N LYS A 797 10.90 25.45 -17.45
CA LYS A 797 9.52 25.31 -16.94
C LYS A 797 9.45 25.44 -15.42
N GLU A 798 10.30 24.71 -14.69
CA GLU A 798 10.26 24.68 -13.22
C GLU A 798 10.65 26.02 -12.58
N ILE A 799 11.49 26.82 -13.24
CA ILE A 799 11.81 28.20 -12.83
C ILE A 799 10.65 29.17 -13.13
N GLY A 800 9.68 28.76 -13.95
CA GLY A 800 8.50 29.55 -14.31
C GLY A 800 8.77 30.57 -15.42
N PHE A 801 9.76 30.34 -16.29
CA PHE A 801 9.98 31.19 -17.44
C PHE A 801 8.98 30.93 -18.57
N ARG A 802 8.63 32.01 -19.27
CA ARG A 802 7.75 31.97 -20.45
C ARG A 802 8.54 31.61 -21.70
N LEU A 803 8.15 30.52 -22.35
CA LEU A 803 8.67 30.12 -23.67
C LEU A 803 8.09 31.05 -24.73
N HIS A 804 8.96 31.65 -25.56
CA HIS A 804 8.55 32.50 -26.68
C HIS A 804 8.32 31.65 -27.94
N LYS A 805 7.31 32.03 -28.74
CA LYS A 805 6.89 31.39 -30.00
C LYS A 805 8.07 31.12 -30.96
N GLU A 806 8.98 32.08 -31.07
CA GLU A 806 10.17 32.01 -31.94
C GLU A 806 11.11 30.82 -31.66
N ILE A 807 11.14 30.32 -30.42
CA ILE A 807 12.05 29.23 -30.01
C ILE A 807 11.46 27.87 -30.32
N ILE A 808 10.13 27.79 -30.24
CA ILE A 808 9.37 26.65 -30.71
C ILE A 808 9.53 26.60 -32.24
N GLU A 809 9.37 27.72 -32.94
CA GLU A 809 9.46 27.82 -34.40
C GLU A 809 10.84 27.42 -34.97
N ASP A 810 11.94 27.67 -34.24
CA ASP A 810 13.29 27.28 -34.68
C ASP A 810 13.67 25.81 -34.41
N SER A 811 12.84 25.03 -33.69
CA SER A 811 13.15 23.66 -33.27
C SER A 811 12.48 22.60 -34.15
N GLU A 812 13.15 21.49 -34.45
CA GLU A 812 12.63 20.40 -35.31
C GLU A 812 12.33 19.12 -34.51
N GLY A 813 11.32 18.36 -34.96
CA GLY A 813 10.99 17.03 -34.44
C GLY A 813 10.70 16.99 -32.93
N LEU A 814 11.28 16.01 -32.23
CA LEU A 814 11.08 15.75 -30.80
C LEU A 814 11.49 16.93 -29.89
N GLU A 815 12.37 17.80 -30.35
CA GLU A 815 12.82 19.00 -29.61
C GLU A 815 11.67 19.99 -29.42
N ARG A 816 10.98 20.28 -30.52
CA ARG A 816 9.82 21.17 -30.55
C ARG A 816 8.71 20.63 -29.66
N VAL A 817 8.51 19.31 -29.65
CA VAL A 817 7.47 18.68 -28.84
C VAL A 817 7.75 18.71 -27.34
N ASN A 818 9.01 18.53 -26.90
CA ASN A 818 9.37 18.71 -25.49
C ASN A 818 9.21 20.17 -25.03
N LEU A 819 9.49 21.14 -25.91
CA LEU A 819 9.26 22.56 -25.66
C LEU A 819 7.76 22.89 -25.58
N LEU A 820 6.93 22.19 -26.38
CA LEU A 820 5.47 22.29 -26.39
C LEU A 820 4.84 21.69 -25.11
N GLU A 821 5.31 20.53 -24.63
CA GLU A 821 4.91 19.91 -23.35
C GLU A 821 5.24 20.81 -22.12
N CYS A 822 6.23 21.69 -22.26
CA CYS A 822 6.63 22.63 -21.21
C CYS A 822 5.81 23.92 -21.18
N SER A 823 5.04 24.20 -22.24
CA SER A 823 4.34 25.47 -22.43
C SER A 823 2.87 25.39 -21.95
N SER A 824 2.64 25.43 -20.64
CA SER A 824 1.29 25.46 -20.04
C SER A 824 0.53 26.79 -20.27
N GLU A 825 1.20 27.83 -20.79
CA GLU A 825 0.63 29.15 -21.07
C GLU A 825 0.21 29.36 -22.54
N ILE A 826 -0.01 28.29 -23.32
CA ILE A 826 -0.69 28.40 -24.64
C ILE A 826 -2.16 28.74 -24.39
N LYS A 827 -2.45 29.98 -24.00
CA LYS A 827 -3.82 30.49 -23.82
C LYS A 827 -4.28 31.29 -25.03
N LYS A 828 -5.48 30.88 -25.51
CA LYS A 828 -6.42 31.50 -26.45
C LYS A 828 -5.79 32.04 -27.75
N ASN A 829 -5.99 31.28 -28.83
CA ASN A 829 -5.92 31.69 -30.24
C ASN A 829 -4.61 31.46 -31.01
N ASN A 830 -3.81 30.44 -30.68
CA ASN A 830 -2.68 30.07 -31.55
C ASN A 830 -3.08 28.91 -32.49
N LYS A 831 -4.04 29.18 -33.39
CA LYS A 831 -4.56 28.23 -34.40
C LYS A 831 -3.44 27.56 -35.18
N GLU A 832 -2.47 28.35 -35.66
CA GLU A 832 -1.29 27.89 -36.40
C GLU A 832 -0.49 26.80 -35.65
N MET A 833 -0.37 26.93 -34.33
CA MET A 833 0.41 26.03 -33.49
C MET A 833 -0.32 24.70 -33.22
N ILE A 834 -1.66 24.75 -33.13
CA ILE A 834 -2.49 23.55 -33.03
C ILE A 834 -2.47 22.81 -34.36
N GLU A 835 -2.60 23.52 -35.49
CA GLU A 835 -2.46 22.94 -36.82
C GLU A 835 -1.10 22.25 -36.98
N GLU A 836 -0.03 22.87 -36.46
CA GLU A 836 1.30 22.27 -36.47
C GLU A 836 1.41 21.03 -35.57
N LEU A 837 0.88 21.05 -34.34
CA LEU A 837 0.80 19.87 -33.47
C LEU A 837 0.01 18.74 -34.14
N LEU A 838 -1.11 19.07 -34.78
CA LEU A 838 -1.90 18.11 -35.55
C LEU A 838 -1.08 17.51 -36.70
N ASN A 839 -0.33 18.32 -37.44
CA ASN A 839 0.59 17.85 -38.49
C ASN A 839 1.69 16.94 -37.91
N MET A 840 2.22 17.25 -36.72
CA MET A 840 3.23 16.40 -36.07
C MET A 840 2.70 15.03 -35.69
N THR A 841 1.40 14.92 -35.36
CA THR A 841 0.78 13.61 -35.15
C THR A 841 0.67 12.76 -36.42
N GLU A 842 0.97 13.31 -37.61
CA GLU A 842 1.05 12.58 -38.89
C GLU A 842 2.47 12.10 -39.23
N GLY A 843 3.49 12.53 -38.48
CA GLY A 843 4.87 12.16 -38.73
C GLY A 843 5.17 10.67 -38.55
N GLU A 844 6.22 10.17 -39.21
CA GLU A 844 6.65 8.77 -39.08
C GLU A 844 7.26 8.44 -37.70
N ASP A 845 7.84 9.45 -37.01
CA ASP A 845 8.46 9.25 -35.70
C ASP A 845 7.43 9.07 -34.58
N ILE A 846 7.45 7.87 -33.96
CA ILE A 846 6.58 7.47 -32.87
C ILE A 846 6.68 8.45 -31.68
N THR A 847 7.89 8.90 -31.36
CA THR A 847 8.14 9.74 -30.18
C THR A 847 7.53 11.13 -30.37
N THR A 848 7.72 11.72 -31.54
CA THR A 848 7.12 12.99 -31.96
C THR A 848 5.60 12.91 -31.92
N ARG A 849 5.00 11.81 -32.41
CA ARG A 849 3.55 11.62 -32.35
C ARG A 849 3.02 11.51 -30.92
N CYS A 850 3.65 10.70 -30.06
CA CYS A 850 3.21 10.53 -28.66
C CYS A 850 3.27 11.85 -27.89
N ALA A 851 4.38 12.57 -28.05
CA ALA A 851 4.57 13.81 -27.33
C ALA A 851 3.66 14.93 -27.91
N ALA A 852 3.33 14.91 -29.21
CA ALA A 852 2.38 15.84 -29.82
C ALA A 852 0.96 15.58 -29.30
N ILE A 853 0.59 14.30 -29.09
CA ILE A 853 -0.66 13.92 -28.44
C ILE A 853 -0.73 14.45 -27.00
N ASN A 854 0.31 14.24 -26.19
CA ASN A 854 0.36 14.77 -24.82
C ASN A 854 0.32 16.30 -24.78
N ALA A 855 0.95 16.97 -25.75
CA ALA A 855 0.90 18.43 -25.85
C ALA A 855 -0.52 18.90 -26.19
N LEU A 856 -1.20 18.25 -27.13
CA LEU A 856 -2.61 18.52 -27.46
C LEU A 856 -3.53 18.29 -26.26
N ASP A 857 -3.28 17.24 -25.48
CA ASP A 857 -4.00 16.93 -24.24
C ASP A 857 -3.86 18.06 -23.22
N ASN A 858 -2.64 18.54 -22.95
CA ASN A 858 -2.45 19.64 -22.01
C ASN A 858 -3.13 20.96 -22.43
N ILE A 859 -3.43 21.15 -23.72
CA ILE A 859 -4.01 22.38 -24.27
C ILE A 859 -5.54 22.28 -24.45
N HIS A 860 -6.13 21.07 -24.45
CA HIS A 860 -7.53 20.83 -24.85
C HIS A 860 -8.54 21.65 -24.02
N SER A 861 -8.26 21.91 -22.74
CA SER A 861 -9.14 22.65 -21.83
C SER A 861 -9.32 24.13 -22.21
N VAL A 862 -8.50 24.65 -23.14
CA VAL A 862 -8.48 26.06 -23.55
C VAL A 862 -8.95 26.24 -25.01
N LEU A 863 -9.23 25.16 -25.73
CA LEU A 863 -9.59 25.18 -27.16
C LEU A 863 -11.12 25.22 -27.33
N HIS A 864 -11.69 26.36 -27.71
CA HIS A 864 -13.11 26.42 -28.10
C HIS A 864 -13.32 26.15 -29.60
N ASP A 865 -12.43 26.61 -30.48
CA ASP A 865 -12.69 26.63 -31.93
C ASP A 865 -12.15 25.41 -32.70
N MET A 866 -11.11 24.75 -32.19
CA MET A 866 -10.47 23.56 -32.82
C MET A 866 -10.66 22.28 -32.00
N ARG A 867 -11.54 22.31 -31.00
CA ARG A 867 -11.73 21.19 -30.06
C ARG A 867 -12.14 19.91 -30.78
N GLU A 868 -13.08 20.02 -31.70
CA GLU A 868 -13.60 18.87 -32.46
C GLU A 868 -12.54 18.32 -33.42
N GLU A 869 -11.74 19.19 -34.05
CA GLU A 869 -10.66 18.75 -34.94
C GLU A 869 -9.56 17.98 -34.18
N VAL A 870 -9.17 18.47 -33.00
CA VAL A 870 -8.24 17.77 -32.12
C VAL A 870 -8.83 16.45 -31.63
N LYS A 871 -10.11 16.44 -31.25
CA LYS A 871 -10.83 15.24 -30.82
C LYS A 871 -10.85 14.17 -31.91
N ASP A 872 -11.24 14.53 -33.13
CA ASP A 872 -11.29 13.62 -34.28
C ASP A 872 -9.91 13.06 -34.59
N ARG A 873 -8.87 13.90 -34.45
CA ARG A 873 -7.49 13.48 -34.66
C ARG A 873 -7.03 12.46 -33.61
N ILE A 874 -7.30 12.70 -32.34
CA ILE A 874 -6.94 11.79 -31.25
C ILE A 874 -7.72 10.47 -31.39
N ILE A 875 -9.00 10.51 -31.79
CA ILE A 875 -9.79 9.30 -32.12
C ILE A 875 -9.14 8.49 -33.25
N LYS A 876 -8.60 9.15 -34.27
CA LYS A 876 -7.88 8.44 -35.35
C LYS A 876 -6.59 7.79 -34.82
N LEU A 877 -5.87 8.46 -33.92
CA LEU A 877 -4.61 7.98 -33.34
C LEU A 877 -4.82 6.89 -32.27
N SER A 878 -6.00 6.77 -31.67
CA SER A 878 -6.32 5.62 -30.81
C SER A 878 -6.33 4.29 -31.58
N LYS A 879 -6.41 4.35 -32.92
CA LYS A 879 -6.31 3.22 -33.84
C LYS A 879 -4.93 3.11 -34.51
N ASP A 880 -3.92 3.82 -34.01
CA ASP A 880 -2.58 3.78 -34.58
C ASP A 880 -1.98 2.37 -34.52
N LYS A 881 -1.16 2.00 -35.51
CA LYS A 881 -0.48 0.69 -35.50
C LYS A 881 0.51 0.56 -34.33
N ASN A 882 1.03 1.68 -33.82
CA ASN A 882 1.97 1.67 -32.71
C ASN A 882 1.25 1.75 -31.35
N PRO A 883 1.50 0.81 -30.42
CA PRO A 883 0.81 0.78 -29.13
C PRO A 883 1.08 1.98 -28.21
N LEU A 884 2.25 2.64 -28.32
CA LEU A 884 2.56 3.82 -27.51
C LEU A 884 1.72 5.03 -27.94
N VAL A 885 1.56 5.20 -29.26
CA VAL A 885 0.73 6.27 -29.84
C VAL A 885 -0.73 6.04 -29.47
N ARG A 886 -1.21 4.78 -29.52
CA ARG A 886 -2.56 4.43 -29.05
C ARG A 886 -2.75 4.73 -27.57
N SER A 887 -1.81 4.32 -26.72
CA SER A 887 -1.90 4.53 -25.27
C SER A 887 -1.93 6.02 -24.93
N ALA A 888 -1.08 6.84 -25.55
CA ALA A 888 -1.10 8.30 -25.38
C ALA A 888 -2.44 8.90 -25.85
N ALA A 889 -2.95 8.45 -27.00
CA ALA A 889 -4.22 8.93 -27.55
C ALA A 889 -5.41 8.57 -26.64
N LEU A 890 -5.49 7.32 -26.16
CA LEU A 890 -6.55 6.86 -25.26
C LEU A 890 -6.52 7.58 -23.92
N SER A 891 -5.32 7.83 -23.35
CA SER A 891 -5.17 8.63 -22.13
C SER A 891 -5.71 10.04 -22.34
N SER A 892 -5.41 10.65 -23.49
CA SER A 892 -5.86 12.01 -23.83
C SER A 892 -7.37 12.08 -24.11
N LEU A 893 -7.98 11.01 -24.65
CA LEU A 893 -9.42 10.93 -24.89
C LEU A 893 -10.26 10.97 -23.60
N GLY A 894 -9.66 10.63 -22.45
CA GLY A 894 -10.35 10.66 -21.15
C GLY A 894 -10.96 12.02 -20.80
N ASP A 895 -10.39 13.10 -21.33
CA ASP A 895 -10.85 14.46 -21.07
C ASP A 895 -11.82 15.00 -22.15
N PHE A 896 -12.06 14.25 -23.23
CA PHE A 896 -13.05 14.57 -24.26
C PHE A 896 -14.41 13.92 -23.95
N ARG A 897 -15.49 14.52 -24.47
CA ARG A 897 -16.86 13.99 -24.32
C ARG A 897 -17.46 13.74 -25.70
N GLY A 898 -18.24 12.67 -25.83
CA GLY A 898 -18.97 12.33 -27.05
C GLY A 898 -19.15 10.82 -27.21
N ASP A 899 -20.17 10.42 -27.96
CA ASP A 899 -20.42 9.01 -28.26
C ASP A 899 -19.31 8.41 -29.13
N ASP A 900 -18.70 9.23 -29.99
CA ASP A 900 -17.53 8.90 -30.81
C ASP A 900 -16.26 8.67 -29.98
N VAL A 901 -16.06 9.45 -28.91
CA VAL A 901 -14.98 9.24 -27.93
C VAL A 901 -15.21 7.95 -27.15
N ALA A 902 -16.45 7.71 -26.70
CA ALA A 902 -16.81 6.47 -26.01
C ALA A 902 -16.61 5.26 -26.93
N GLU A 903 -17.03 5.34 -28.19
CA GLU A 903 -16.81 4.29 -29.19
C GLU A 903 -15.31 4.06 -29.43
N ALA A 904 -14.50 5.12 -29.54
CA ALA A 904 -13.06 5.00 -29.69
C ALA A 904 -12.40 4.32 -28.48
N LEU A 905 -12.78 4.69 -27.24
CA LEU A 905 -12.31 4.09 -25.99
C LEU A 905 -12.78 2.64 -25.82
N LEU A 906 -13.94 2.28 -26.38
CA LEU A 906 -14.51 0.92 -26.37
C LEU A 906 -14.02 0.04 -27.54
N SER A 907 -13.44 0.64 -28.58
CA SER A 907 -12.98 -0.07 -29.80
C SER A 907 -11.54 -0.59 -29.71
N VAL A 908 -10.83 -0.22 -28.64
CA VAL A 908 -9.53 -0.76 -28.25
C VAL A 908 -9.76 -1.69 -27.08
#